data_AF-A0A9D8FJF6-F1
#
_entry.id   AF-A0A9D8FJF6-F1
#
_cell.length_a   1.000
_cell.length_b   1.000
_cell.length_c   1.000
_cell.angle_alpha   90.00
_cell.angle_beta   90.00
_cell.angle_gamma   90.00
#
_symmetry.space_group_name_H-M   'P 1'
#
loop_
_entity.id
_entity.type
_entity.pdbx_description
1 polymer ?
#
loop_
_entity_poly.entity_id
_entity_poly.type
_entity_poly.pdbx_seq_one_letter_code
_entity_poly.pdbx_strand_id
1 'polypeptide(L)'
;MLEKIINSSIRYLAATQTRNGSFPSYTSINEEKFDNAYLCESVFSTALILSSLSKLEETPDLKIIKRKAAYFLINQKSNHWTFNYWDRRSADYLKMPYPDDLDDTSCALAALFEYNPKLIDGDVLANFVTLLTILEIKEGGPYKSWITDNVTEKVWQDVDLAVNSNIAYFLSLHEVNLAGLDDLIEKAIINENYTSPYYTSPYPILYFISRSYNGQYKEKIINYLLNKQLVKSNWGNPLFTALSFSVLENLGHLKNNDQKNNIKYLLDSHRNGVWPAHSFYLGINPVGDKNRYHAGSNALTTALCLEALAKDQKNQNSKKTIEQKDPSEAFVKSQVVENVKKVIRKLDKKSQKEIIPILERNLVTDITQPIVLLPYLFTKMLGETGNQITNNQLIELGEINLQGWLAYFVYDNIIDNDGDEKSLPIANILSRQVYKKINNFSQNYPDFKNYFETILNKIDISNSWEINNCRIIIKDNKINTSAFVWPNFDDLTALADKSMGHAIGPIAILMLLGYCTESKEVKNLMLFFKHYIVARQLNDDAHDWESDLKNGQLTFVTKNVLNKFTKEKVDLKKDLLNLQKIFWYESIVEVCKEAIIHAQKAQEYLAKIEIIKDQSLFNQFLASVRKASQKALDERKQTLEFLETYKKIEQSKN
;
A
#
# COMPACT_ATOMS: atom_id res chain seq x y z
N MET A 1 -21.70 20.21 8.02
CA MET A 1 -22.20 19.56 9.26
C MET A 1 -21.19 18.54 9.78
N LEU A 2 -20.78 17.57 8.95
CA LEU A 2 -19.80 16.54 9.29
C LEU A 2 -18.48 17.08 9.87
N GLU A 3 -17.83 18.02 9.17
CA GLU A 3 -16.57 18.64 9.64
C GLU A 3 -16.70 19.31 11.02
N LYS A 4 -17.85 19.97 11.28
CA LYS A 4 -18.12 20.58 12.60
C LYS A 4 -18.20 19.51 13.70
N ILE A 5 -18.82 18.37 13.40
CA ILE A 5 -18.95 17.23 14.33
C ILE A 5 -17.57 16.60 14.60
N ILE A 6 -16.77 16.39 13.57
CA ILE A 6 -15.40 15.87 13.70
C ILE A 6 -14.58 16.82 14.59
N ASN A 7 -14.59 18.12 14.29
CA ASN A 7 -13.82 19.12 15.05
C ASN A 7 -14.32 19.31 16.49
N SER A 8 -15.62 19.18 16.77
CA SER A 8 -16.10 19.19 18.16
C SER A 8 -15.68 17.95 18.92
N SER A 9 -15.64 16.79 18.25
CA SER A 9 -15.25 15.52 18.84
C SER A 9 -13.76 15.44 19.15
N ILE A 10 -12.91 15.96 18.25
CA ILE A 10 -11.46 16.08 18.50
C ILE A 10 -11.19 16.98 19.71
N ARG A 11 -11.91 18.10 19.83
CA ARG A 11 -11.81 18.99 21.00
C ARG A 11 -12.25 18.31 22.30
N TYR A 12 -13.32 17.52 22.26
CA TYR A 12 -13.75 16.71 23.40
C TYR A 12 -12.67 15.71 23.82
N LEU A 13 -12.09 14.98 22.86
CA LEU A 13 -11.00 14.04 23.14
C LEU A 13 -9.77 14.76 23.71
N ALA A 14 -9.38 15.90 23.17
CA ALA A 14 -8.28 16.71 23.70
C ALA A 14 -8.50 17.13 25.16
N ALA A 15 -9.74 17.50 25.51
CA ALA A 15 -10.11 17.90 26.87
C ALA A 15 -10.19 16.72 27.84
N THR A 16 -10.49 15.52 27.34
CA THR A 16 -10.67 14.30 28.14
C THR A 16 -9.35 13.54 28.34
N GLN A 17 -8.38 13.72 27.45
CA GLN A 17 -7.07 13.07 27.56
C GLN A 17 -6.36 13.48 28.85
N THR A 18 -5.88 12.49 29.61
CA THR A 18 -5.24 12.73 30.90
C THR A 18 -3.84 13.37 30.72
N ARG A 19 -3.25 13.84 31.82
CA ARG A 19 -1.91 14.45 31.79
C ARG A 19 -0.82 13.50 31.35
N ASN A 20 -0.95 12.20 31.62
CA ASN A 20 0.04 11.20 31.24
C ASN A 20 -0.12 10.74 29.76
N GLY A 21 -1.17 11.21 29.08
CA GLY A 21 -1.47 10.90 27.68
C GLY A 21 -2.51 9.79 27.46
N SER A 22 -2.92 9.09 28.52
CA SER A 22 -3.97 8.06 28.47
C SER A 22 -5.36 8.65 28.28
N PHE A 23 -6.32 7.77 28.00
CA PHE A 23 -7.74 8.07 28.08
C PHE A 23 -8.40 7.30 29.23
N PRO A 24 -9.34 7.92 29.96
CA PRO A 24 -10.10 7.23 30.99
C PRO A 24 -10.90 6.05 30.41
N SER A 25 -10.77 4.89 31.05
CA SER A 25 -11.67 3.74 30.85
C SER A 25 -12.54 3.59 32.09
N TYR A 26 -13.77 3.09 31.93
CA TYR A 26 -14.69 2.94 33.05
C TYR A 26 -15.30 1.54 33.04
N THR A 27 -15.59 1.01 34.23
CA THR A 27 -16.30 -0.27 34.43
C THR A 27 -17.61 -0.06 35.20
N SER A 28 -18.70 -0.69 34.74
CA SER A 28 -20.06 -0.53 35.28
C SER A 28 -20.80 -1.87 35.29
N ILE A 29 -21.71 -2.07 36.25
CA ILE A 29 -22.66 -3.21 36.21
C ILE A 29 -23.71 -3.02 35.10
N ASN A 30 -23.93 -1.77 34.67
CA ASN A 30 -24.87 -1.45 33.60
C ASN A 30 -24.13 -1.32 32.25
N GLU A 31 -24.53 -2.14 31.28
CA GLU A 31 -23.91 -2.19 29.95
C GLU A 31 -24.18 -0.96 29.06
N GLU A 32 -25.24 -0.19 29.36
CA GLU A 32 -25.68 0.98 28.59
C GLU A 32 -25.43 2.31 29.31
N LYS A 33 -25.19 2.30 30.62
CA LYS A 33 -25.04 3.51 31.44
C LYS A 33 -23.82 3.46 32.34
N PHE A 34 -22.98 4.47 32.21
CA PHE A 34 -21.73 4.61 32.94
C PHE A 34 -21.76 5.75 33.98
N ASP A 35 -22.96 6.17 34.41
CA ASP A 35 -23.15 7.32 35.32
C ASP A 35 -22.54 7.10 36.73
N ASN A 36 -22.44 5.84 37.18
CA ASN A 36 -21.82 5.43 38.45
C ASN A 36 -20.69 4.42 38.23
N ALA A 37 -19.94 4.58 37.14
CA ALA A 37 -18.88 3.65 36.78
C ALA A 37 -17.58 3.91 37.56
N TYR A 38 -16.82 2.85 37.81
CA TYR A 38 -15.49 2.95 38.41
C TYR A 38 -14.47 3.29 37.33
N LEU A 39 -13.58 4.25 37.61
CA LEU A 39 -12.45 4.54 36.75
C LEU A 39 -11.48 3.34 36.77
N CYS A 40 -11.07 2.89 35.58
CA CYS A 40 -10.04 1.87 35.39
C CYS A 40 -8.92 2.44 34.52
N GLU A 41 -7.70 2.44 35.05
CA GLU A 41 -6.52 2.91 34.33
C GLU A 41 -5.97 1.77 33.44
N SER A 42 -6.59 1.60 32.27
CA SER A 42 -6.24 0.54 31.31
C SER A 42 -5.45 1.07 30.09
N VAL A 43 -4.49 0.27 29.62
CA VAL A 43 -3.72 0.52 28.39
C VAL A 43 -4.59 0.32 27.15
N PHE A 44 -5.38 -0.76 27.14
CA PHE A 44 -6.21 -1.22 26.03
C PHE A 44 -7.02 -0.12 25.35
N SER A 45 -7.78 0.65 26.14
CA SER A 45 -8.65 1.70 25.61
C SER A 45 -7.87 2.80 24.90
N THR A 46 -6.68 3.15 25.41
CA THR A 46 -5.81 4.15 24.78
C THR A 46 -5.22 3.65 23.48
N ALA A 47 -4.86 2.36 23.40
CA ALA A 47 -4.38 1.73 22.17
C ALA A 47 -5.44 1.77 21.06
N LEU A 48 -6.67 1.34 21.36
CA LEU A 48 -7.78 1.40 20.39
C LEU A 48 -8.09 2.83 19.95
N ILE A 49 -8.12 3.79 20.87
CA ILE A 49 -8.33 5.21 20.52
C ILE A 49 -7.23 5.72 19.59
N LEU A 50 -5.95 5.45 19.88
CA LEU A 50 -4.86 5.87 19.01
C LEU A 50 -4.96 5.23 17.62
N SER A 51 -5.29 3.94 17.54
CA SER A 51 -5.49 3.21 16.29
C SER A 51 -6.59 3.87 15.44
N SER A 52 -7.78 4.09 16.02
CA SER A 52 -8.90 4.75 15.34
C SER A 52 -8.55 6.18 14.89
N LEU A 53 -7.91 6.97 15.75
CA LEU A 53 -7.51 8.34 15.42
C LEU A 53 -6.44 8.43 14.34
N SER A 54 -5.65 7.38 14.14
CA SER A 54 -4.62 7.33 13.08
C SER A 54 -5.22 7.19 11.68
N LYS A 55 -6.52 6.90 11.56
CA LYS A 55 -7.25 6.87 10.27
C LYS A 55 -7.79 8.24 9.82
N LEU A 56 -7.76 9.25 10.69
CA LEU A 56 -8.28 10.59 10.40
C LEU A 56 -7.23 11.46 9.70
N GLU A 57 -7.72 12.43 8.90
CA GLU A 57 -6.88 13.50 8.37
C GLU A 57 -6.23 14.31 9.50
N GLU A 58 -4.95 14.62 9.35
CA GLU A 58 -4.15 15.24 10.40
C GLU A 58 -4.56 16.71 10.62
N THR A 59 -4.84 17.06 11.89
CA THR A 59 -5.03 18.45 12.35
C THR A 59 -4.03 18.76 13.47
N PRO A 60 -3.74 20.04 13.77
CA PRO A 60 -2.82 20.40 14.86
C PRO A 60 -3.22 19.78 16.22
N ASP A 61 -4.51 19.81 16.56
CA ASP A 61 -5.01 19.23 17.81
C ASP A 61 -4.89 17.70 17.79
N LEU A 62 -5.29 17.06 16.68
CA LEU A 62 -5.19 15.60 16.54
C LEU A 62 -3.74 15.13 16.65
N LYS A 63 -2.78 15.86 16.07
CA LYS A 63 -1.35 15.56 16.15
C LYS A 63 -0.87 15.55 17.59
N ILE A 64 -1.34 16.49 18.40
CA ILE A 64 -1.00 16.58 19.83
C ILE A 64 -1.60 15.40 20.60
N ILE A 65 -2.88 15.09 20.36
CA ILE A 65 -3.59 13.99 21.02
C ILE A 65 -2.87 12.65 20.72
N LYS A 66 -2.63 12.36 19.44
CA LYS A 66 -1.96 11.14 18.99
C LYS A 66 -0.55 11.02 19.57
N ARG A 67 0.23 12.11 19.55
CA ARG A 67 1.58 12.13 20.14
C ARG A 67 1.57 11.80 21.63
N LYS A 68 0.63 12.36 22.39
CA LYS A 68 0.48 12.08 23.83
C LYS A 68 0.06 10.63 24.09
N ALA A 69 -0.88 10.10 23.32
CA ALA A 69 -1.32 8.71 23.44
C ALA A 69 -0.20 7.72 23.07
N ALA A 70 0.53 7.97 21.99
CA ALA A 70 1.70 7.18 21.61
C ALA A 70 2.79 7.24 22.68
N TYR A 71 3.08 8.44 23.22
CA TYR A 71 4.01 8.60 24.33
C TYR A 71 3.57 7.81 25.58
N PHE A 72 2.28 7.82 25.89
CA PHE A 72 1.73 6.99 26.97
C PHE A 72 2.04 5.50 26.72
N LEU A 73 1.64 4.95 25.55
CA LEU A 73 1.85 3.53 25.23
C LEU A 73 3.34 3.15 25.28
N ILE A 74 4.24 3.96 24.71
CA ILE A 74 5.69 3.69 24.74
C ILE A 74 6.20 3.56 26.18
N ASN A 75 5.63 4.31 27.15
CA ASN A 75 6.00 4.20 28.56
C ASN A 75 5.34 3.04 29.31
N GLN A 76 4.43 2.30 28.67
CA GLN A 76 3.77 1.12 29.25
C GLN A 76 4.35 -0.20 28.77
N LYS A 77 5.21 -0.19 27.74
CA LYS A 77 5.83 -1.41 27.23
C LYS A 77 6.78 -2.03 28.28
N SER A 78 6.88 -3.35 28.31
CA SER A 78 7.94 -4.05 29.03
C SER A 78 9.29 -3.96 28.28
N ASN A 79 10.34 -4.57 28.84
CA ASN A 79 11.61 -4.74 28.13
C ASN A 79 11.48 -5.63 26.88
N HIS A 80 10.46 -6.48 26.80
CA HIS A 80 10.18 -7.38 25.68
C HIS A 80 9.06 -6.86 24.78
N TRP A 81 8.72 -5.56 24.86
CA TRP A 81 7.68 -4.94 24.06
C TRP A 81 6.28 -5.54 24.24
N THR A 82 6.03 -6.09 25.44
CA THR A 82 4.72 -6.60 25.86
C THR A 82 3.97 -5.56 26.69
N PHE A 83 2.65 -5.64 26.68
CA PHE A 83 1.75 -4.69 27.32
C PHE A 83 0.83 -5.41 28.30
N ASN A 84 0.49 -4.69 29.36
CA ASN A 84 -0.40 -5.16 30.40
C ASN A 84 -1.75 -4.47 30.26
N TYR A 85 -2.82 -5.15 30.67
CA TYR A 85 -4.13 -4.53 30.81
C TYR A 85 -4.10 -3.22 31.60
N TRP A 86 -3.37 -3.19 32.73
CA TRP A 86 -3.26 -2.01 33.59
C TRP A 86 -2.17 -1.03 33.14
N ASP A 87 -2.37 0.26 33.38
CA ASP A 87 -1.24 1.20 33.48
C ASP A 87 -0.32 0.68 34.59
N ARG A 88 0.94 0.37 34.26
CA ARG A 88 1.92 -0.21 35.18
C ARG A 88 2.24 0.68 36.38
N ARG A 89 1.83 1.95 36.35
CA ARG A 89 1.97 2.92 37.45
C ARG A 89 0.69 3.10 38.26
N SER A 90 -0.41 2.47 37.84
CA SER A 90 -1.69 2.55 38.55
C SER A 90 -1.64 1.80 39.88
N ALA A 91 -2.54 2.18 40.79
CA ALA A 91 -2.73 1.43 42.02
C ALA A 91 -3.30 0.03 41.77
N ASP A 92 -4.08 -0.14 40.68
CA ASP A 92 -4.72 -1.40 40.34
C ASP A 92 -3.71 -2.45 39.86
N TYR A 93 -2.67 -2.04 39.12
CA TYR A 93 -1.55 -2.92 38.76
C TYR A 93 -0.89 -3.57 39.99
N LEU A 94 -0.77 -2.83 41.09
CA LEU A 94 -0.20 -3.33 42.34
C LEU A 94 -1.17 -4.20 43.15
N LYS A 95 -2.46 -3.88 43.12
CA LYS A 95 -3.49 -4.56 43.92
C LYS A 95 -3.99 -5.85 43.26
N MET A 96 -4.07 -5.86 41.94
CA MET A 96 -4.56 -7.00 41.16
C MET A 96 -3.66 -7.20 39.94
N PRO A 97 -2.43 -7.72 40.15
CA PRO A 97 -1.47 -7.89 39.08
C PRO A 97 -1.97 -8.95 38.08
N TYR A 98 -2.02 -8.57 36.81
CA TYR A 98 -2.20 -9.51 35.71
C TYR A 98 -0.88 -9.75 34.99
N PRO A 99 -0.70 -10.94 34.38
CA PRO A 99 0.30 -11.11 33.34
C PRO A 99 0.06 -10.12 32.19
N ASP A 100 1.10 -9.84 31.43
CA ASP A 100 0.92 -9.22 30.12
C ASP A 100 0.17 -10.20 29.19
N ASP A 101 -0.49 -9.68 28.15
CA ASP A 101 -1.31 -10.48 27.25
C ASP A 101 -1.14 -10.04 25.78
N LEU A 102 -1.53 -10.93 24.86
CA LEU A 102 -1.43 -10.68 23.42
C LEU A 102 -2.52 -9.75 22.88
N ASP A 103 -3.59 -9.48 23.63
CA ASP A 103 -4.66 -8.58 23.19
C ASP A 103 -4.18 -7.12 23.26
N ASP A 104 -3.78 -6.71 24.47
CA ASP A 104 -3.19 -5.42 24.77
C ASP A 104 -1.89 -5.21 23.98
N THR A 105 -1.04 -6.24 23.91
CA THR A 105 0.22 -6.17 23.15
C THR A 105 -0.03 -5.93 21.67
N SER A 106 -0.88 -6.73 21.03
CA SER A 106 -1.12 -6.59 19.58
C SER A 106 -1.84 -5.27 19.26
N CYS A 107 -2.80 -4.85 20.09
CA CYS A 107 -3.48 -3.57 19.90
C CYS A 107 -2.54 -2.37 20.08
N ALA A 108 -1.66 -2.39 21.10
CA ALA A 108 -0.71 -1.31 21.33
C ALA A 108 0.35 -1.22 20.21
N LEU A 109 0.90 -2.36 19.77
CA LEU A 109 1.86 -2.40 18.68
C LEU A 109 1.24 -1.94 17.35
N ALA A 110 0.02 -2.39 17.04
CA ALA A 110 -0.71 -1.92 15.87
C ALA A 110 -0.96 -0.40 15.92
N ALA A 111 -1.43 0.12 17.06
CA ALA A 111 -1.68 1.54 17.23
C ALA A 111 -0.40 2.40 17.08
N LEU A 112 0.73 1.91 17.60
CA LEU A 112 2.04 2.57 17.47
C LEU A 112 2.54 2.53 16.02
N PHE A 113 2.39 1.40 15.32
CA PHE A 113 2.73 1.27 13.90
C PHE A 113 1.92 2.25 13.04
N GLU A 114 0.60 2.28 13.24
CA GLU A 114 -0.30 3.16 12.49
C GLU A 114 -0.03 4.64 12.75
N TYR A 115 0.33 4.99 13.99
CA TYR A 115 0.72 6.35 14.34
C TYR A 115 2.05 6.75 13.68
N ASN A 116 3.06 5.88 13.79
CA ASN A 116 4.38 6.09 13.21
C ASN A 116 5.10 4.75 13.00
N PRO A 117 5.17 4.24 11.75
CA PRO A 117 5.77 2.95 11.45
C PRO A 117 7.22 2.80 11.92
N LYS A 118 7.96 3.92 12.06
CA LYS A 118 9.36 3.91 12.53
C LYS A 118 9.52 3.52 14.01
N LEU A 119 8.43 3.47 14.78
CA LEU A 119 8.47 3.02 16.18
C LEU A 119 8.52 1.50 16.31
N ILE A 120 8.16 0.77 15.26
CA ILE A 120 8.18 -0.69 15.19
C ILE A 120 9.27 -1.06 14.19
N ASP A 121 10.48 -1.25 14.70
CA ASP A 121 11.64 -1.65 13.91
C ASP A 121 11.85 -3.18 13.96
N GLY A 122 12.97 -3.64 13.40
CA GLY A 122 13.31 -5.05 13.40
C GLY A 122 13.45 -5.67 14.80
N ASP A 123 13.93 -4.89 15.77
CA ASP A 123 14.09 -5.35 17.16
C ASP A 123 12.73 -5.63 17.81
N VAL A 124 11.77 -4.72 17.60
CA VAL A 124 10.40 -4.90 18.10
C VAL A 124 9.75 -6.14 17.48
N LEU A 125 9.89 -6.32 16.16
CA LEU A 125 9.36 -7.49 15.45
C LEU A 125 10.02 -8.78 15.93
N ALA A 126 11.32 -8.78 16.20
CA ALA A 126 12.02 -9.96 16.71
C ALA A 126 11.52 -10.38 18.09
N ASN A 127 11.26 -9.41 18.99
CA ASN A 127 10.65 -9.67 20.28
C ASN A 127 9.23 -10.25 20.12
N PHE A 128 8.40 -9.65 19.25
CA PHE A 128 7.03 -10.10 19.03
C PHE A 128 6.97 -11.50 18.40
N VAL A 129 7.78 -11.78 17.38
CA VAL A 129 7.84 -13.12 16.76
C VAL A 129 8.34 -14.17 17.74
N THR A 130 9.37 -13.86 18.52
CA THR A 130 9.85 -14.77 19.58
C THR A 130 8.72 -15.09 20.57
N LEU A 131 7.96 -14.08 20.96
CA LEU A 131 6.82 -14.23 21.86
C LEU A 131 5.74 -15.13 21.25
N LEU A 132 5.40 -14.93 19.98
CA LEU A 132 4.45 -15.78 19.27
C LEU A 132 4.92 -17.24 19.22
N THR A 133 6.19 -17.50 18.92
CA THR A 133 6.78 -18.85 18.94
C THR A 133 6.69 -19.52 20.32
N ILE A 134 6.76 -18.75 21.40
CA ILE A 134 6.62 -19.30 22.77
C ILE A 134 5.16 -19.65 23.08
N LEU A 135 4.20 -18.88 22.56
CA LEU A 135 2.79 -18.97 22.90
C LEU A 135 1.95 -19.73 21.88
N GLU A 136 2.55 -20.20 20.79
CA GLU A 136 1.85 -20.93 19.74
C GLU A 136 1.40 -22.32 20.21
N ILE A 137 0.16 -22.68 19.88
CA ILE A 137 -0.35 -24.03 20.09
C ILE A 137 0.20 -24.99 19.02
N LYS A 138 0.39 -24.45 17.82
CA LYS A 138 0.96 -25.10 16.64
C LYS A 138 1.70 -24.04 15.83
N GLU A 139 2.70 -24.45 15.06
CA GLU A 139 3.41 -23.59 14.13
C GLU A 139 2.46 -22.68 13.33
N GLY A 140 2.62 -21.36 13.50
CA GLY A 140 1.81 -20.36 12.82
C GLY A 140 0.45 -20.05 13.49
N GLY A 141 0.21 -20.57 14.69
CA GLY A 141 -0.97 -20.31 15.51
C GLY A 141 -2.00 -21.45 15.54
N PRO A 142 -3.10 -21.29 16.31
CA PRO A 142 -3.42 -20.10 17.10
C PRO A 142 -2.55 -19.95 18.35
N TYR A 143 -2.62 -18.80 19.00
CA TYR A 143 -1.79 -18.42 20.14
C TYR A 143 -2.62 -18.30 21.43
N LYS A 144 -1.97 -18.57 22.56
CA LYS A 144 -2.54 -18.37 23.89
C LYS A 144 -2.72 -16.87 24.18
N SER A 145 -3.79 -16.50 24.87
CA SER A 145 -4.12 -15.10 25.14
C SER A 145 -3.11 -14.44 26.10
N TRP A 146 -2.71 -15.12 27.16
CA TRP A 146 -1.85 -14.56 28.22
C TRP A 146 -0.39 -14.97 28.08
N ILE A 147 0.51 -14.05 28.42
CA ILE A 147 1.96 -14.24 28.39
C ILE A 147 2.40 -14.84 29.73
N THR A 148 2.31 -16.16 29.81
CA THR A 148 2.61 -16.92 31.03
C THR A 148 3.42 -18.18 30.71
N ASP A 149 4.10 -18.73 31.70
CA ASP A 149 4.76 -20.02 31.55
C ASP A 149 3.74 -21.19 31.53
N ASN A 150 4.16 -22.36 31.07
CA ASN A 150 3.29 -23.55 30.98
C ASN A 150 2.92 -24.17 32.34
N VAL A 151 3.45 -23.67 33.46
CA VAL A 151 3.12 -24.16 34.81
C VAL A 151 2.09 -23.29 35.53
N THR A 152 1.74 -22.14 34.95
CA THR A 152 0.63 -21.30 35.42
C THR A 152 -0.73 -22.00 35.32
N GLU A 153 -1.69 -21.50 36.09
CA GLU A 153 -3.05 -22.04 36.14
C GLU A 153 -3.71 -22.06 34.74
N LYS A 154 -4.52 -23.10 34.48
CA LYS A 154 -5.18 -23.31 33.17
C LYS A 154 -6.03 -22.13 32.69
N VAL A 155 -6.51 -21.28 33.60
CA VAL A 155 -7.30 -20.09 33.26
C VAL A 155 -6.50 -19.08 32.41
N TRP A 156 -5.17 -19.08 32.52
CA TRP A 156 -4.26 -18.21 31.75
C TRP A 156 -3.76 -18.85 30.44
N GLN A 157 -4.26 -20.03 30.08
CA GLN A 157 -3.79 -20.82 28.96
C GLN A 157 -4.83 -20.91 27.83
N ASP A 158 -5.83 -20.02 27.84
CA ASP A 158 -6.91 -19.99 26.87
C ASP A 158 -6.44 -19.52 25.48
N VAL A 159 -7.21 -19.86 24.47
CA VAL A 159 -7.07 -19.38 23.09
C VAL A 159 -8.35 -18.65 22.74
N ASP A 160 -8.25 -17.33 22.58
CA ASP A 160 -9.39 -16.48 22.29
C ASP A 160 -9.41 -15.96 20.85
N LEU A 161 -10.61 -15.89 20.27
CA LEU A 161 -10.82 -15.45 18.90
C LEU A 161 -10.52 -13.95 18.70
N ALA A 162 -10.93 -13.09 19.64
CA ALA A 162 -10.69 -11.65 19.52
C ALA A 162 -9.20 -11.35 19.63
N VAL A 163 -8.51 -11.96 20.60
CA VAL A 163 -7.06 -11.82 20.78
C VAL A 163 -6.30 -12.26 19.53
N ASN A 164 -6.60 -13.45 19.01
CA ASN A 164 -5.94 -13.95 17.80
C ASN A 164 -6.27 -13.12 16.55
N SER A 165 -7.46 -12.49 16.48
CA SER A 165 -7.78 -11.53 15.42
C SER A 165 -6.95 -10.25 15.52
N ASN A 166 -6.58 -9.83 16.74
CA ASN A 166 -5.71 -8.66 16.95
C ASN A 166 -4.25 -8.97 16.61
N ILE A 167 -3.78 -10.20 16.89
CA ILE A 167 -2.49 -10.69 16.39
C ILE A 167 -2.48 -10.69 14.86
N ALA A 168 -3.51 -11.28 14.23
CA ALA A 168 -3.66 -11.29 12.78
C ALA A 168 -3.65 -9.87 12.19
N TYR A 169 -4.32 -8.92 12.87
CA TYR A 169 -4.30 -7.53 12.44
C TYR A 169 -2.90 -6.93 12.45
N PHE A 170 -2.18 -7.03 13.56
CA PHE A 170 -0.82 -6.48 13.64
C PHE A 170 0.11 -7.12 12.61
N LEU A 171 0.08 -8.44 12.44
CA LEU A 171 0.87 -9.14 11.41
C LEU A 171 0.52 -8.69 9.98
N SER A 172 -0.76 -8.45 9.70
CA SER A 172 -1.20 -7.98 8.38
C SER A 172 -0.68 -6.58 8.03
N LEU A 173 -0.39 -5.73 9.02
CA LEU A 173 0.26 -4.42 8.80
C LEU A 173 1.70 -4.56 8.28
N HIS A 174 2.29 -5.75 8.46
CA HIS A 174 3.60 -6.15 7.95
C HIS A 174 3.49 -7.15 6.79
N GLU A 175 2.32 -7.26 6.16
CA GLU A 175 2.07 -8.15 5.01
C GLU A 175 2.26 -9.65 5.34
N VAL A 176 2.19 -10.02 6.62
CA VAL A 176 2.28 -11.40 7.10
C VAL A 176 0.89 -11.97 7.34
N ASN A 177 0.62 -13.14 6.75
CA ASN A 177 -0.58 -13.94 6.99
C ASN A 177 -0.17 -15.34 7.43
N LEU A 178 -0.91 -15.93 8.38
CA LEU A 178 -0.58 -17.23 8.95
C LEU A 178 -1.82 -18.15 8.91
N ALA A 179 -1.66 -19.32 8.30
CA ALA A 179 -2.76 -20.26 8.09
C ALA A 179 -3.44 -20.70 9.39
N GLY A 180 -2.70 -20.83 10.50
CA GLY A 180 -3.28 -21.21 11.79
C GLY A 180 -4.25 -20.17 12.37
N LEU A 181 -4.00 -18.88 12.10
CA LEU A 181 -4.92 -17.79 12.46
C LEU A 181 -6.13 -17.77 11.52
N ASP A 182 -5.90 -17.92 10.22
CA ASP A 182 -6.96 -17.98 9.22
C ASP A 182 -7.92 -19.15 9.51
N ASP A 183 -7.40 -20.34 9.83
CA ASP A 183 -8.20 -21.51 10.19
C ASP A 183 -9.10 -21.24 11.41
N LEU A 184 -8.56 -20.60 12.46
CA LEU A 184 -9.34 -20.24 13.65
C LEU A 184 -10.47 -19.26 13.30
N ILE A 185 -10.15 -18.20 12.56
CA ILE A 185 -11.08 -17.15 12.17
C ILE A 185 -12.15 -17.70 11.23
N GLU A 186 -11.76 -18.43 10.19
CA GLU A 186 -12.69 -19.04 9.22
C GLU A 186 -13.61 -20.05 9.88
N LYS A 187 -13.10 -20.88 10.82
CA LYS A 187 -13.94 -21.78 11.60
C LYS A 187 -14.99 -21.03 12.42
N ALA A 188 -14.65 -19.88 13.00
CA ALA A 188 -15.62 -19.04 13.71
C ALA A 188 -16.68 -18.46 12.76
N ILE A 189 -16.25 -17.97 11.58
CA ILE A 189 -17.15 -17.41 10.55
C ILE A 189 -18.11 -18.47 10.00
N ILE A 190 -17.60 -19.66 9.67
CA ILE A 190 -18.39 -20.77 9.11
C ILE A 190 -19.50 -21.18 10.08
N ASN A 191 -19.16 -21.27 11.38
CA ASN A 191 -20.07 -21.68 12.44
C ASN A 191 -20.90 -20.52 13.04
N GLU A 192 -20.71 -19.29 12.55
CA GLU A 192 -21.31 -18.06 13.11
C GLU A 192 -21.11 -17.91 14.62
N ASN A 193 -20.00 -18.43 15.15
CA ASN A 193 -19.68 -18.42 16.57
C ASN A 193 -18.66 -17.31 16.88
N TYR A 194 -19.18 -16.10 17.06
CA TYR A 194 -18.39 -14.92 17.43
C TYR A 194 -18.48 -14.68 18.93
N THR A 195 -17.90 -15.58 19.72
CA THR A 195 -17.90 -15.50 21.18
C THR A 195 -16.48 -15.35 21.71
N SER A 196 -16.36 -14.64 22.84
CA SER A 196 -15.12 -14.46 23.58
C SER A 196 -15.46 -14.29 25.07
N PRO A 197 -14.66 -14.84 26.00
CA PRO A 197 -14.86 -14.60 27.43
C PRO A 197 -14.55 -13.15 27.82
N TYR A 198 -13.93 -12.33 26.95
CA TYR A 198 -13.52 -10.97 27.24
C TYR A 198 -14.46 -9.90 26.68
N TYR A 199 -15.36 -10.25 25.76
CA TYR A 199 -16.21 -9.28 25.06
C TYR A 199 -17.70 -9.53 25.30
N THR A 200 -18.47 -8.44 25.27
CA THR A 200 -19.91 -8.46 25.63
C THR A 200 -20.83 -8.79 24.48
N SER A 201 -20.35 -8.65 23.25
CA SER A 201 -21.13 -8.89 22.05
C SER A 201 -20.25 -9.32 20.87
N PRO A 202 -20.84 -9.83 19.78
CA PRO A 202 -20.12 -10.12 18.53
C PRO A 202 -19.49 -8.91 17.85
N TYR A 203 -19.98 -7.68 18.07
CA TYR A 203 -19.59 -6.52 17.25
C TYR A 203 -18.10 -6.13 17.37
N PRO A 204 -17.50 -6.07 18.57
CA PRO A 204 -16.04 -5.87 18.72
C PRO A 204 -15.22 -6.99 18.07
N ILE A 205 -15.67 -8.24 18.22
CA ILE A 205 -14.98 -9.42 17.67
C ILE A 205 -14.97 -9.37 16.14
N LEU A 206 -16.14 -9.11 15.54
CA LEU A 206 -16.28 -8.93 14.10
C LEU A 206 -15.47 -7.74 13.59
N TYR A 207 -15.45 -6.63 14.35
CA TYR A 207 -14.59 -5.50 14.05
C TYR A 207 -13.13 -5.94 13.95
N PHE A 208 -12.61 -6.64 14.97
CA PHE A 208 -11.22 -7.13 14.95
C PHE A 208 -10.91 -8.08 13.80
N ILE A 209 -11.77 -9.07 13.55
CA ILE A 209 -11.65 -9.98 12.39
C ILE A 209 -11.55 -9.17 11.10
N SER A 210 -12.46 -8.21 10.91
CA SER A 210 -12.55 -7.45 9.66
C SER A 210 -11.32 -6.63 9.32
N ARG A 211 -10.47 -6.30 10.30
CA ARG A 211 -9.32 -5.41 10.08
C ARG A 211 -8.22 -6.04 9.23
N SER A 212 -8.12 -7.36 9.22
CA SER A 212 -7.14 -8.12 8.41
C SER A 212 -7.75 -9.20 7.52
N TYR A 213 -8.96 -9.66 7.83
CA TYR A 213 -9.52 -10.83 7.15
C TYR A 213 -9.82 -10.57 5.67
N ASN A 214 -9.11 -11.32 4.80
CA ASN A 214 -9.28 -11.28 3.35
C ASN A 214 -9.75 -12.60 2.72
N GLY A 215 -10.11 -13.60 3.54
CA GLY A 215 -10.51 -14.93 3.09
C GLY A 215 -11.84 -14.98 2.33
N GLN A 216 -12.22 -16.17 1.87
CA GLN A 216 -13.36 -16.37 0.96
C GLN A 216 -14.74 -16.19 1.63
N TYR A 217 -14.82 -16.24 2.95
CA TYR A 217 -16.10 -16.20 3.69
C TYR A 217 -16.59 -14.78 4.08
N LYS A 218 -16.09 -13.70 3.45
CA LYS A 218 -16.51 -12.31 3.77
C LYS A 218 -18.02 -12.12 3.74
N GLU A 219 -18.68 -12.69 2.74
CA GLU A 219 -20.13 -12.59 2.55
C GLU A 219 -20.92 -13.18 3.74
N LYS A 220 -20.38 -14.16 4.47
CA LYS A 220 -21.03 -14.68 5.69
C LYS A 220 -21.06 -13.64 6.80
N ILE A 221 -19.95 -12.93 7.04
CA ILE A 221 -19.90 -11.84 8.03
C ILE A 221 -20.85 -10.72 7.64
N ILE A 222 -20.82 -10.32 6.36
CA ILE A 222 -21.68 -9.26 5.82
C ILE A 222 -23.15 -9.62 6.06
N ASN A 223 -23.58 -10.82 5.64
CA ASN A 223 -24.96 -11.27 5.80
C ASN A 223 -25.36 -11.38 7.28
N TYR A 224 -24.46 -11.86 8.14
CA TYR A 224 -24.71 -11.91 9.60
C TYR A 224 -25.02 -10.52 10.17
N LEU A 225 -24.24 -9.50 9.80
CA LEU A 225 -24.46 -8.14 10.26
C LEU A 225 -25.73 -7.52 9.68
N LEU A 226 -25.98 -7.67 8.37
CA LEU A 226 -27.16 -7.12 7.72
C LEU A 226 -28.45 -7.73 8.27
N ASN A 227 -28.46 -9.04 8.57
CA ASN A 227 -29.61 -9.72 9.18
C ASN A 227 -29.89 -9.24 10.62
N LYS A 228 -28.91 -8.64 11.29
CA LYS A 228 -29.05 -8.04 12.62
C LYS A 228 -29.30 -6.53 12.60
N GLN A 229 -29.33 -5.93 11.41
CA GLN A 229 -29.57 -4.50 11.27
C GLN A 229 -31.03 -4.18 11.63
N LEU A 230 -31.23 -3.16 12.47
CA LEU A 230 -32.56 -2.71 12.87
C LEU A 230 -33.23 -1.87 11.76
N VAL A 231 -34.55 -1.69 11.85
CA VAL A 231 -35.41 -0.99 10.86
C VAL A 231 -34.89 0.40 10.45
N LYS A 232 -34.13 1.08 11.31
CA LYS A 232 -33.53 2.40 11.05
C LYS A 232 -32.08 2.33 10.55
N SER A 233 -31.66 1.21 9.96
CA SER A 233 -30.29 0.96 9.49
C SER A 233 -29.25 1.29 10.56
N ASN A 234 -29.34 0.65 11.73
CA ASN A 234 -28.34 0.76 12.79
C ASN A 234 -28.31 -0.55 13.60
N TRP A 235 -27.36 -0.66 14.53
CA TRP A 235 -27.17 -1.85 15.36
C TRP A 235 -27.44 -1.58 16.84
N GLY A 236 -28.46 -0.77 17.13
CA GLY A 236 -28.97 -0.51 18.49
C GLY A 236 -28.38 0.73 19.15
N ASN A 237 -27.07 0.95 19.03
CA ASN A 237 -26.38 2.08 19.62
C ASN A 237 -25.26 2.64 18.71
N PRO A 238 -24.72 3.85 18.95
CA PRO A 238 -23.66 4.43 18.13
C PRO A 238 -22.39 3.61 18.07
N LEU A 239 -21.98 2.96 19.17
CA LEU A 239 -20.79 2.11 19.19
C LEU A 239 -20.92 0.93 18.22
N PHE A 240 -21.97 0.12 18.37
CA PHE A 240 -22.20 -1.04 17.52
C PHE A 240 -22.45 -0.63 16.07
N THR A 241 -23.08 0.52 15.84
CA THR A 241 -23.27 1.04 14.49
C THR A 241 -21.94 1.43 13.84
N ALA A 242 -21.03 2.08 14.58
CA ALA A 242 -19.71 2.44 14.08
C ALA A 242 -18.82 1.20 13.81
N LEU A 243 -18.87 0.19 14.69
CA LEU A 243 -18.16 -1.08 14.51
C LEU A 243 -18.69 -1.84 13.29
N SER A 244 -20.01 -2.05 13.20
CA SER A 244 -20.63 -2.75 12.06
C SER A 244 -20.39 -2.02 10.75
N PHE A 245 -20.47 -0.68 10.74
CA PHE A 245 -20.11 0.11 9.56
C PHE A 245 -18.67 -0.13 9.13
N SER A 246 -17.74 -0.07 10.10
CA SER A 246 -16.32 -0.33 9.85
C SER A 246 -16.06 -1.73 9.32
N VAL A 247 -16.78 -2.75 9.82
CA VAL A 247 -16.68 -4.13 9.32
C VAL A 247 -17.13 -4.21 7.86
N LEU A 248 -18.31 -3.67 7.55
CA LEU A 248 -18.85 -3.69 6.19
C LEU A 248 -17.91 -2.98 5.21
N GLU A 249 -17.33 -1.86 5.62
CA GLU A 249 -16.34 -1.15 4.82
C GLU A 249 -15.04 -1.94 4.62
N ASN A 250 -14.46 -2.47 5.71
CA ASN A 250 -13.23 -3.25 5.62
C ASN A 250 -13.39 -4.48 4.71
N LEU A 251 -14.58 -5.08 4.68
CA LEU A 251 -14.91 -6.22 3.82
C LEU A 251 -15.34 -5.84 2.40
N GLY A 252 -15.35 -4.55 2.05
CA GLY A 252 -15.67 -4.05 0.71
C GLY A 252 -17.18 -4.00 0.39
N HIS A 253 -18.05 -4.08 1.39
CA HIS A 253 -19.50 -4.08 1.22
C HIS A 253 -20.13 -2.74 1.58
N LEU A 254 -20.22 -1.82 0.61
CA LEU A 254 -20.98 -0.57 0.77
C LEU A 254 -21.89 -0.32 -0.44
N LYS A 255 -23.18 -0.63 -0.28
CA LYS A 255 -24.23 -0.13 -1.18
C LYS A 255 -24.60 1.30 -0.76
N ASN A 256 -24.77 2.20 -1.74
CA ASN A 256 -24.95 3.64 -1.52
C ASN A 256 -26.09 4.03 -0.55
N ASN A 257 -27.16 3.23 -0.44
CA ASN A 257 -28.30 3.54 0.42
C ASN A 257 -28.08 3.13 1.88
N ASP A 258 -27.47 1.97 2.12
CA ASP A 258 -27.20 1.46 3.48
C ASP A 258 -26.15 2.33 4.19
N GLN A 259 -25.14 2.76 3.43
CA GLN A 259 -24.10 3.68 3.90
C GLN A 259 -24.67 5.01 4.42
N LYS A 260 -25.59 5.64 3.66
CA LYS A 260 -26.16 6.95 4.03
C LYS A 260 -26.96 6.90 5.34
N ASN A 261 -27.74 5.83 5.55
CA ASN A 261 -28.58 5.73 6.74
C ASN A 261 -27.76 5.46 8.01
N ASN A 262 -26.75 4.58 7.91
CA ASN A 262 -25.83 4.31 9.03
C ASN A 262 -25.11 5.59 9.48
N ILE A 263 -24.54 6.35 8.52
CA ILE A 263 -23.84 7.60 8.81
C ILE A 263 -24.81 8.65 9.37
N LYS A 264 -26.01 8.76 8.81
CA LYS A 264 -27.04 9.66 9.35
C LYS A 264 -27.36 9.33 10.81
N TYR A 265 -27.49 8.07 11.18
CA TYR A 265 -27.69 7.68 12.58
C TYR A 265 -26.53 8.11 13.48
N LEU A 266 -25.27 7.93 13.05
CA LEU A 266 -24.11 8.41 13.82
C LEU A 266 -24.14 9.93 14.01
N LEU A 267 -24.47 10.69 12.96
CA LEU A 267 -24.57 12.14 13.05
C LEU A 267 -25.75 12.59 13.94
N ASP A 268 -26.88 11.90 13.86
CA ASP A 268 -28.10 12.21 14.64
C ASP A 268 -27.98 11.79 16.12
N SER A 269 -27.08 10.87 16.45
CA SER A 269 -26.79 10.43 17.83
C SER A 269 -25.70 11.24 18.54
N HIS A 270 -24.93 12.04 17.80
CA HIS A 270 -23.90 12.92 18.36
C HIS A 270 -24.52 14.06 19.20
N ARG A 271 -24.00 14.30 20.40
CA ARG A 271 -24.45 15.40 21.28
C ARG A 271 -23.23 16.09 21.89
N ASN A 272 -23.17 17.42 21.83
CA ASN A 272 -22.15 18.23 22.51
C ASN A 272 -20.68 17.81 22.29
N GLY A 273 -20.34 17.29 21.10
CA GLY A 273 -18.97 16.86 20.81
C GLY A 273 -18.65 15.42 21.20
N VAL A 274 -19.64 14.62 21.61
CA VAL A 274 -19.40 13.29 22.17
C VAL A 274 -20.49 12.30 21.75
N TRP A 275 -20.13 11.03 21.66
CA TRP A 275 -21.08 9.91 21.67
C TRP A 275 -21.09 9.22 23.04
N PRO A 276 -22.26 8.80 23.53
CA PRO A 276 -22.38 8.17 24.83
C PRO A 276 -21.59 6.85 24.90
N ALA A 277 -21.06 6.57 26.08
CA ALA A 277 -20.35 5.35 26.39
C ALA A 277 -21.28 4.14 26.26
N HIS A 278 -20.76 3.10 25.62
CA HIS A 278 -21.39 1.79 25.58
C HIS A 278 -20.36 0.71 25.93
N SER A 279 -20.83 -0.42 26.45
CA SER A 279 -19.99 -1.56 26.74
C SER A 279 -19.26 -2.04 25.48
N PHE A 280 -17.93 -2.05 25.53
CA PHE A 280 -17.06 -2.60 24.49
C PHE A 280 -16.54 -3.98 24.86
N TYR A 281 -16.08 -4.15 26.10
CA TYR A 281 -15.54 -5.40 26.60
C TYR A 281 -16.05 -5.67 28.03
N LEU A 282 -15.78 -6.85 28.57
CA LEU A 282 -16.10 -7.16 29.95
C LEU A 282 -15.15 -6.43 30.88
N GLY A 283 -15.74 -5.67 31.78
CA GLY A 283 -15.01 -4.93 32.78
C GLY A 283 -14.60 -5.82 33.94
N ILE A 284 -13.50 -5.42 34.57
CA ILE A 284 -13.08 -6.00 35.83
C ILE A 284 -14.09 -5.65 36.92
N ASN A 285 -14.25 -6.58 37.86
CA ASN A 285 -15.02 -6.37 39.08
C ASN A 285 -14.14 -5.68 40.15
N PRO A 286 -14.34 -4.38 40.42
CA PRO A 286 -13.48 -3.64 41.34
C PRO A 286 -13.77 -3.92 42.82
N VAL A 287 -14.88 -4.59 43.14
CA VAL A 287 -15.36 -4.80 44.52
C VAL A 287 -15.42 -6.28 44.93
N GLY A 288 -15.09 -7.20 44.01
CA GLY A 288 -15.07 -8.64 44.28
C GLY A 288 -16.44 -9.28 44.52
N ASP A 289 -17.52 -8.65 44.03
CA ASP A 289 -18.87 -9.21 44.11
C ASP A 289 -19.12 -10.30 43.02
N LYS A 290 -20.35 -10.80 42.88
CA LYS A 290 -20.71 -11.78 41.83
C LYS A 290 -21.29 -11.15 40.57
N ASN A 291 -21.34 -9.82 40.50
CA ASN A 291 -21.93 -9.12 39.36
C ASN A 291 -20.97 -9.14 38.16
N ARG A 292 -21.56 -9.14 36.97
CA ARG A 292 -20.83 -8.96 35.73
C ARG A 292 -20.63 -7.47 35.49
N TYR A 293 -19.39 -7.09 35.22
CA TYR A 293 -19.04 -5.71 34.92
C TYR A 293 -18.73 -5.56 33.43
N HIS A 294 -18.96 -4.34 32.95
CA HIS A 294 -18.91 -3.94 31.55
C HIS A 294 -18.01 -2.72 31.44
N ALA A 295 -17.04 -2.76 30.53
CA ALA A 295 -16.10 -1.68 30.33
C ALA A 295 -16.36 -0.90 29.05
N GLY A 296 -16.19 0.42 29.13
CA GLY A 296 -16.42 1.35 28.04
C GLY A 296 -16.15 2.80 28.45
N SER A 297 -16.06 3.70 27.48
CA SER A 297 -15.97 5.13 27.77
C SER A 297 -16.48 5.97 26.60
N ASN A 298 -16.92 7.18 26.92
CA ASN A 298 -17.30 8.18 25.91
C ASN A 298 -16.16 8.44 24.92
N ALA A 299 -14.91 8.45 25.40
CA ALA A 299 -13.73 8.66 24.57
C ALA A 299 -13.52 7.52 23.57
N LEU A 300 -13.64 6.26 24.01
CA LEU A 300 -13.52 5.09 23.15
C LEU A 300 -14.64 5.05 22.10
N THR A 301 -15.90 5.23 22.51
CA THR A 301 -17.02 5.26 21.57
C THR A 301 -16.87 6.41 20.56
N THR A 302 -16.45 7.60 21.02
CA THR A 302 -16.24 8.75 20.14
C THR A 302 -15.13 8.48 19.12
N ALA A 303 -14.01 7.88 19.52
CA ALA A 303 -12.91 7.56 18.59
C ALA A 303 -13.34 6.56 17.51
N LEU A 304 -14.10 5.52 17.86
CA LEU A 304 -14.60 4.53 16.92
C LEU A 304 -15.68 5.12 15.98
N CYS A 305 -16.55 6.00 16.48
CA CYS A 305 -17.46 6.76 15.62
C CYS A 305 -16.70 7.65 14.62
N LEU A 306 -15.64 8.32 15.08
CA LEU A 306 -14.78 9.14 14.21
C LEU A 306 -14.07 8.32 13.14
N GLU A 307 -13.58 7.11 13.47
CA GLU A 307 -13.00 6.19 12.49
C GLU A 307 -14.03 5.87 11.37
N ALA A 308 -15.25 5.50 11.75
CA ALA A 308 -16.32 5.18 10.79
C ALA A 308 -16.66 6.39 9.88
N LEU A 309 -16.69 7.60 10.43
CA LEU A 309 -16.93 8.82 9.65
C LEU A 309 -15.77 9.15 8.70
N ALA A 310 -14.51 8.97 9.12
CA ALA A 310 -13.34 9.23 8.28
C ALA A 310 -13.27 8.26 7.08
N LYS A 311 -13.62 7.00 7.35
CA LYS A 311 -13.79 5.93 6.36
C LYS A 311 -14.83 6.28 5.28
N ASP A 312 -16.00 6.79 5.68
CA ASP A 312 -17.01 7.33 4.74
C ASP A 312 -16.47 8.50 3.90
N GLN A 313 -15.75 9.46 4.51
CA GLN A 313 -15.17 10.60 3.79
C GLN A 313 -14.16 10.17 2.72
N LYS A 314 -13.28 9.21 3.03
CA LYS A 314 -12.29 8.70 2.07
C LYS A 314 -12.96 8.08 0.85
N ASN A 315 -14.05 7.34 1.05
CA ASN A 315 -14.83 6.75 -0.04
C ASN A 315 -15.55 7.81 -0.89
N GLN A 316 -16.08 8.87 -0.26
CA GLN A 316 -16.69 9.99 -0.99
C GLN A 316 -15.66 10.80 -1.78
N ASN A 317 -14.47 11.05 -1.22
CA ASN A 317 -13.39 11.77 -1.89
C ASN A 317 -12.84 10.97 -3.07
N SER A 318 -12.62 9.66 -2.91
CA SER A 318 -12.19 8.78 -4.00
C SER A 318 -13.19 8.78 -5.17
N LYS A 319 -14.50 8.85 -4.87
CA LYS A 319 -15.55 9.02 -5.89
C LYS A 319 -15.56 10.42 -6.51
N LYS A 320 -15.38 11.49 -5.72
CA LYS A 320 -15.30 12.87 -6.23
C LYS A 320 -14.07 13.14 -7.11
N THR A 321 -12.92 12.53 -6.84
CA THR A 321 -11.73 12.65 -7.71
C THR A 321 -11.97 12.03 -9.09
N ILE A 322 -12.89 11.06 -9.20
CA ILE A 322 -13.32 10.48 -10.47
C ILE A 322 -14.32 11.40 -11.19
N GLU A 323 -15.17 12.11 -10.44
CA GLU A 323 -16.24 12.96 -10.98
C GLU A 323 -15.86 14.44 -11.20
N GLN A 324 -14.73 14.93 -10.67
CA GLN A 324 -14.20 16.30 -10.88
C GLN A 324 -13.09 16.37 -11.95
N LYS A 325 -13.10 15.51 -12.96
CA LYS A 325 -12.15 15.66 -14.08
C LYS A 325 -12.48 16.91 -14.89
N ASP A 326 -11.44 17.65 -15.30
CA ASP A 326 -11.56 18.70 -16.32
C ASP A 326 -12.37 18.10 -17.50
N PRO A 327 -13.52 18.68 -17.89
CA PRO A 327 -14.33 18.16 -18.99
C PRO A 327 -13.52 17.94 -20.27
N SER A 328 -12.47 18.75 -20.49
CA SER A 328 -11.56 18.59 -21.62
C SER A 328 -10.64 17.38 -21.46
N GLU A 329 -10.20 17.03 -20.26
CA GLU A 329 -9.40 15.82 -20.00
C GLU A 329 -10.21 14.56 -20.30
N ALA A 330 -11.43 14.49 -19.75
CA ALA A 330 -12.34 13.36 -19.95
C ALA A 330 -12.70 13.20 -21.44
N PHE A 331 -12.94 14.31 -22.12
CA PHE A 331 -13.17 14.33 -23.56
C PHE A 331 -11.98 13.78 -24.35
N VAL A 332 -10.78 14.33 -24.16
CA VAL A 332 -9.56 13.88 -24.86
C VAL A 332 -9.30 12.39 -24.60
N LYS A 333 -9.36 11.93 -23.34
CA LYS A 333 -9.16 10.51 -23.00
C LYS A 333 -10.17 9.62 -23.72
N SER A 334 -11.46 9.98 -23.69
CA SER A 334 -12.52 9.18 -24.31
C SER A 334 -12.33 9.07 -25.82
N GLN A 335 -11.91 10.16 -26.47
CA GLN A 335 -11.74 10.21 -27.91
C GLN A 335 -10.51 9.43 -28.37
N VAL A 336 -9.39 9.53 -27.64
CA VAL A 336 -8.18 8.71 -27.89
C VAL A 336 -8.51 7.23 -27.81
N VAL A 337 -9.14 6.80 -26.70
CA VAL A 337 -9.47 5.38 -26.48
C VAL A 337 -10.42 4.86 -27.55
N GLU A 338 -11.46 5.61 -27.90
CA GLU A 338 -12.41 5.20 -28.94
C GLU A 338 -11.75 5.12 -30.33
N ASN A 339 -10.83 6.04 -30.65
CA ASN A 339 -10.12 6.00 -31.92
C ASN A 339 -9.15 4.81 -32.01
N VAL A 340 -8.45 4.46 -30.92
CA VAL A 340 -7.65 3.23 -30.87
C VAL A 340 -8.52 1.98 -30.94
N LYS A 341 -9.68 1.95 -30.26
CA LYS A 341 -10.66 0.85 -30.39
C LYS A 341 -11.15 0.69 -31.83
N LYS A 342 -11.37 1.78 -32.59
CA LYS A 342 -11.73 1.69 -34.01
C LYS A 342 -10.64 1.04 -34.87
N VAL A 343 -9.37 1.24 -34.54
CA VAL A 343 -8.26 0.54 -35.21
C VAL A 343 -8.31 -0.96 -34.87
N ILE A 344 -8.48 -1.30 -33.59
CA ILE A 344 -8.57 -2.69 -33.12
C ILE A 344 -9.76 -3.43 -33.74
N ARG A 345 -10.93 -2.78 -33.87
CA ARG A 345 -12.14 -3.37 -34.49
C ARG A 345 -11.94 -3.77 -35.96
N LYS A 346 -10.93 -3.24 -36.65
CA LYS A 346 -10.59 -3.62 -38.04
C LYS A 346 -9.73 -4.87 -38.12
N LEU A 347 -9.19 -5.35 -36.99
CA LEU A 347 -8.43 -6.60 -36.91
C LEU A 347 -9.40 -7.79 -36.98
N ASP A 348 -8.89 -8.99 -37.28
CA ASP A 348 -9.69 -10.21 -37.19
C ASP A 348 -10.07 -10.52 -35.73
N LYS A 349 -11.10 -11.36 -35.53
CA LYS A 349 -11.63 -11.67 -34.20
C LYS A 349 -10.60 -12.28 -33.25
N LYS A 350 -9.60 -13.01 -33.75
CA LYS A 350 -8.57 -13.62 -32.91
C LYS A 350 -7.62 -12.54 -32.39
N SER A 351 -7.13 -11.67 -33.29
CA SER A 351 -6.30 -10.53 -32.90
C SER A 351 -7.00 -9.58 -31.93
N GLN A 352 -8.31 -9.36 -32.09
CA GLN A 352 -9.09 -8.55 -31.15
C GLN A 352 -9.10 -9.15 -29.74
N LYS A 353 -9.31 -10.47 -29.60
CA LYS A 353 -9.33 -11.15 -28.30
C LYS A 353 -8.00 -11.04 -27.55
N GLU A 354 -6.91 -10.88 -28.28
CA GLU A 354 -5.57 -10.80 -27.71
C GLU A 354 -5.22 -9.39 -27.23
N ILE A 355 -5.54 -8.35 -28.03
CA ILE A 355 -5.13 -6.97 -27.72
C ILE A 355 -6.11 -6.23 -26.80
N ILE A 356 -7.40 -6.59 -26.79
CA ILE A 356 -8.40 -5.91 -25.95
C ILE A 356 -8.06 -6.04 -24.45
N PRO A 357 -7.73 -7.24 -23.91
CA PRO A 357 -7.34 -7.36 -22.51
C PRO A 357 -6.11 -6.52 -22.15
N ILE A 358 -5.14 -6.43 -23.07
CA ILE A 358 -3.93 -5.60 -22.89
C ILE A 358 -4.33 -4.12 -22.81
N LEU A 359 -5.17 -3.64 -23.73
CA LEU A 359 -5.69 -2.27 -23.70
C LEU A 359 -6.44 -1.99 -22.39
N GLU A 360 -7.35 -2.86 -22.00
CA GLU A 360 -8.17 -2.68 -20.79
C GLU A 360 -7.31 -2.69 -19.51
N ARG A 361 -6.35 -3.62 -19.41
CA ARG A 361 -5.38 -3.65 -18.30
C ARG A 361 -4.61 -2.34 -18.22
N ASN A 362 -4.06 -1.87 -19.35
CA ASN A 362 -3.31 -0.61 -19.39
C ASN A 362 -4.19 0.59 -19.00
N LEU A 363 -5.45 0.63 -19.40
CA LEU A 363 -6.37 1.72 -19.02
C LEU A 363 -6.70 1.75 -17.52
N VAL A 364 -6.64 0.61 -16.84
CA VAL A 364 -6.82 0.49 -15.39
C VAL A 364 -5.55 0.90 -14.64
N THR A 365 -4.37 0.49 -15.12
CA THR A 365 -3.07 0.79 -14.49
C THR A 365 -2.59 2.23 -14.74
N ASP A 366 -3.11 2.90 -15.78
CA ASP A 366 -2.82 4.28 -16.20
C ASP A 366 -3.17 5.36 -15.15
N ILE A 367 -3.81 5.00 -14.03
CA ILE A 367 -4.09 5.91 -12.89
C ILE A 367 -2.80 6.41 -12.23
N THR A 368 -1.69 5.65 -12.35
CA THR A 368 -0.38 6.01 -11.78
C THR A 368 0.70 6.31 -12.83
N GLN A 369 0.42 6.05 -14.11
CA GLN A 369 1.36 6.24 -15.22
C GLN A 369 0.60 6.70 -16.47
N PRO A 370 0.57 8.00 -16.79
CA PRO A 370 -0.39 8.58 -17.75
C PRO A 370 0.03 8.36 -19.20
N ILE A 371 0.16 7.12 -19.66
CA ILE A 371 0.56 6.79 -21.04
C ILE A 371 -0.40 7.44 -22.05
N VAL A 372 -1.71 7.38 -21.77
CA VAL A 372 -2.74 7.92 -22.67
C VAL A 372 -2.76 9.45 -22.66
N LEU A 373 -2.60 10.05 -21.48
CA LEU A 373 -2.82 11.48 -21.26
C LEU A 373 -1.55 12.30 -21.08
N LEU A 374 -0.35 11.70 -21.18
CA LEU A 374 0.90 12.43 -21.00
C LEU A 374 1.01 13.70 -21.85
N PRO A 375 0.63 13.73 -23.15
CA PRO A 375 0.65 14.97 -23.93
C PRO A 375 -0.29 16.04 -23.37
N TYR A 376 -1.50 15.64 -22.94
CA TYR A 376 -2.50 16.54 -22.35
C TYR A 376 -2.04 17.08 -21.00
N LEU A 377 -1.52 16.23 -20.13
CA LEU A 377 -1.03 16.66 -18.82
C LEU A 377 0.20 17.55 -18.96
N PHE A 378 1.06 17.27 -19.94
CA PHE A 378 2.22 18.10 -20.23
C PHE A 378 1.80 19.52 -20.66
N THR A 379 0.75 19.70 -21.47
CA THR A 379 0.30 21.08 -21.79
C THR A 379 -0.20 21.83 -20.56
N LYS A 380 -0.85 21.17 -19.61
CA LYS A 380 -1.24 21.80 -18.33
C LYS A 380 -0.03 22.30 -17.54
N MET A 381 1.08 21.55 -17.57
CA MET A 381 2.35 21.94 -16.95
C MET A 381 2.96 23.21 -17.57
N LEU A 382 2.62 23.54 -18.81
CA LEU A 382 3.12 24.73 -19.52
C LEU A 382 2.28 26.00 -19.23
N GLY A 383 1.20 25.89 -18.45
CA GLY A 383 0.32 27.01 -18.14
C GLY A 383 -0.35 27.60 -19.39
N GLU A 384 -0.39 28.93 -19.50
CA GLU A 384 -1.05 29.62 -20.63
C GLU A 384 -0.44 29.27 -21.99
N THR A 385 0.87 28.99 -22.05
CA THR A 385 1.54 28.57 -23.29
C THR A 385 0.98 27.25 -23.82
N GLY A 386 0.61 26.33 -22.92
CA GLY A 386 0.01 25.05 -23.28
C GLY A 386 -1.38 25.17 -23.93
N ASN A 387 -2.11 26.27 -23.69
CA ASN A 387 -3.44 26.51 -24.26
C ASN A 387 -3.41 26.75 -25.78
N GLN A 388 -2.22 26.98 -26.36
CA GLN A 388 -2.04 27.08 -27.81
C GLN A 388 -2.24 25.74 -28.52
N ILE A 389 -2.15 24.62 -27.78
CA ILE A 389 -2.33 23.29 -28.34
C ILE A 389 -3.81 22.92 -28.32
N THR A 390 -4.33 22.57 -29.50
CA THR A 390 -5.74 22.21 -29.68
C THR A 390 -6.03 20.80 -29.15
N ASN A 391 -7.28 20.55 -28.75
CA ASN A 391 -7.74 19.21 -28.37
C ASN A 391 -7.50 18.17 -29.48
N ASN A 392 -7.63 18.55 -30.76
CA ASN A 392 -7.38 17.64 -31.88
C ASN A 392 -5.91 17.18 -31.94
N GLN A 393 -4.95 18.09 -31.72
CA GLN A 393 -3.54 17.74 -31.62
C GLN A 393 -3.27 16.83 -30.42
N LEU A 394 -3.90 17.10 -29.26
CA LEU A 394 -3.77 16.27 -28.07
C LEU A 394 -4.34 14.87 -28.27
N ILE A 395 -5.48 14.75 -28.97
CA ILE A 395 -6.06 13.47 -29.33
C ILE A 395 -5.12 12.70 -30.27
N GLU A 396 -4.58 13.35 -31.30
CA GLU A 396 -3.65 12.70 -32.23
C GLU A 396 -2.38 12.19 -31.54
N LEU A 397 -1.77 13.02 -30.68
CA LEU A 397 -0.59 12.63 -29.89
C LEU A 397 -0.91 11.55 -28.85
N GLY A 398 -2.09 11.60 -28.23
CA GLY A 398 -2.55 10.54 -27.32
C GLY A 398 -2.74 9.20 -28.04
N GLU A 399 -3.25 9.21 -29.28
CA GLU A 399 -3.36 8.02 -30.11
C GLU A 399 -1.99 7.45 -30.49
N ILE A 400 -1.05 8.32 -30.87
CA ILE A 400 0.35 7.95 -31.15
C ILE A 400 0.97 7.26 -29.94
N ASN A 401 0.86 7.85 -28.75
CA ASN A 401 1.40 7.29 -27.52
C ASN A 401 0.76 5.94 -27.17
N LEU A 402 -0.58 5.84 -27.17
CA LEU A 402 -1.27 4.62 -26.80
C LEU A 402 -1.01 3.48 -27.80
N GLN A 403 -1.04 3.75 -29.10
CA GLN A 403 -0.73 2.73 -30.11
C GLN A 403 0.74 2.31 -30.06
N GLY A 404 1.65 3.25 -29.88
CA GLY A 404 3.08 3.00 -29.72
C GLY A 404 3.36 2.14 -28.49
N TRP A 405 2.73 2.46 -27.36
CA TRP A 405 2.83 1.66 -26.13
C TRP A 405 2.30 0.24 -26.30
N LEU A 406 1.13 0.08 -26.92
CA LEU A 406 0.57 -1.25 -27.18
C LEU A 406 1.45 -2.08 -28.12
N ALA A 407 2.06 -1.46 -29.13
CA ALA A 407 3.02 -2.14 -30.01
C ALA A 407 4.27 -2.54 -29.22
N TYR A 408 4.85 -1.60 -28.47
CA TYR A 408 6.01 -1.82 -27.61
C TYR A 408 5.77 -2.97 -26.63
N PHE A 409 4.66 -2.96 -25.90
CA PHE A 409 4.30 -4.01 -24.94
C PHE A 409 4.26 -5.41 -25.56
N VAL A 410 3.76 -5.53 -26.80
CA VAL A 410 3.77 -6.82 -27.50
C VAL A 410 5.20 -7.22 -27.90
N TYR A 411 6.00 -6.28 -28.42
CA TYR A 411 7.40 -6.57 -28.74
C TYR A 411 8.20 -6.99 -27.50
N ASP A 412 8.08 -6.25 -26.41
CA ASP A 412 8.74 -6.47 -25.13
C ASP A 412 8.44 -7.86 -24.57
N ASN A 413 7.15 -8.23 -24.46
CA ASN A 413 6.77 -9.58 -24.00
C ASN A 413 7.31 -10.70 -24.89
N ILE A 414 7.37 -10.50 -26.21
CA ILE A 414 7.97 -11.50 -27.12
C ILE A 414 9.48 -11.62 -26.86
N ILE A 415 10.17 -10.49 -26.71
CA ILE A 415 11.61 -10.43 -26.43
C ILE A 415 11.94 -11.13 -25.09
N ASP A 416 11.06 -10.98 -24.10
CA ASP A 416 11.21 -11.58 -22.77
C ASP A 416 10.77 -13.04 -22.66
N ASN A 417 10.23 -13.61 -23.74
CA ASN A 417 9.62 -14.95 -23.81
C ASN A 417 8.32 -15.11 -22.97
N ASP A 418 7.66 -14.01 -22.63
CA ASP A 418 6.38 -13.97 -21.90
C ASP A 418 5.17 -13.80 -22.85
N GLY A 419 5.40 -13.55 -24.14
CA GLY A 419 4.39 -13.32 -25.17
C GLY A 419 4.28 -14.44 -26.22
N ASP A 420 3.15 -14.51 -26.94
CA ASP A 420 2.98 -15.39 -28.11
C ASP A 420 3.51 -14.69 -29.37
N GLU A 421 4.44 -15.30 -30.09
CA GLU A 421 4.94 -14.77 -31.37
C GLU A 421 3.81 -14.48 -32.38
N LYS A 422 2.65 -15.15 -32.22
CA LYS A 422 1.46 -14.90 -33.04
C LYS A 422 0.86 -13.51 -32.88
N SER A 423 1.15 -12.76 -31.81
CA SER A 423 0.70 -11.36 -31.68
C SER A 423 1.60 -10.37 -32.43
N LEU A 424 2.75 -10.80 -32.97
CA LEU A 424 3.66 -9.94 -33.74
C LEU A 424 2.98 -9.14 -34.87
N PRO A 425 2.06 -9.73 -35.68
CA PRO A 425 1.32 -8.98 -36.69
C PRO A 425 0.50 -7.82 -36.11
N ILE A 426 -0.03 -7.94 -34.88
CA ILE A 426 -0.79 -6.90 -34.19
C ILE A 426 0.12 -5.71 -33.89
N ALA A 427 1.29 -5.96 -33.30
CA ALA A 427 2.29 -4.93 -33.01
C ALA A 427 2.70 -4.18 -34.29
N ASN A 428 2.94 -4.92 -35.37
CA ASN A 428 3.27 -4.35 -36.68
C ASN A 428 2.14 -3.47 -37.25
N ILE A 429 0.88 -3.85 -37.06
CA ILE A 429 -0.27 -3.02 -37.49
C ILE A 429 -0.32 -1.72 -36.69
N LEU A 430 -0.17 -1.80 -35.36
CA LEU A 430 -0.19 -0.65 -34.47
C LEU A 430 0.98 0.31 -34.77
N SER A 431 2.19 -0.22 -34.91
CA SER A 431 3.39 0.54 -35.28
C SER A 431 3.21 1.25 -36.63
N ARG A 432 2.62 0.59 -37.64
CA ARG A 432 2.28 1.25 -38.92
C ARG A 432 1.25 2.38 -38.76
N GLN A 433 0.28 2.25 -37.86
CA GLN A 433 -0.65 3.34 -37.58
C GLN A 433 0.06 4.53 -36.95
N VAL A 434 0.97 4.29 -36.00
CA VAL A 434 1.82 5.32 -35.41
C VAL A 434 2.61 6.05 -36.48
N TYR A 435 3.33 5.32 -37.34
CA TYR A 435 4.13 5.92 -38.40
C TYR A 435 3.28 6.70 -39.41
N LYS A 436 2.09 6.20 -39.75
CA LYS A 436 1.14 6.94 -40.61
C LYS A 436 0.73 8.28 -39.99
N LYS A 437 0.42 8.28 -38.69
CA LYS A 437 0.03 9.50 -37.95
C LYS A 437 1.18 10.48 -37.84
N ILE A 438 2.37 10.01 -37.49
CA ILE A 438 3.57 10.85 -37.44
C ILE A 438 3.85 11.49 -38.79
N ASN A 439 3.77 10.75 -39.91
CA ASN A 439 3.97 11.33 -41.24
C ASN A 439 2.99 12.45 -41.55
N ASN A 440 1.72 12.32 -41.16
CA ASN A 440 0.72 13.35 -41.35
C ASN A 440 1.01 14.56 -40.44
N PHE A 441 1.29 14.31 -39.17
CA PHE A 441 1.62 15.32 -38.18
C PHE A 441 2.88 16.12 -38.59
N SER A 442 3.89 15.45 -39.13
CA SER A 442 5.19 16.04 -39.48
C SER A 442 5.20 16.79 -40.82
N GLN A 443 4.10 16.82 -41.59
CA GLN A 443 4.07 17.59 -42.85
C GLN A 443 4.41 19.07 -42.64
N ASN A 444 4.06 19.61 -41.47
CA ASN A 444 4.37 20.97 -41.06
C ASN A 444 5.61 21.08 -40.16
N TYR A 445 6.22 19.94 -39.78
CA TYR A 445 7.33 19.85 -38.82
C TYR A 445 8.33 18.74 -39.24
N PRO A 446 9.05 18.90 -40.36
CA PRO A 446 9.91 17.86 -40.91
C PRO A 446 11.02 17.41 -39.95
N ASP A 447 11.56 18.33 -39.14
CA ASP A 447 12.58 18.01 -38.13
C ASP A 447 12.07 17.04 -37.06
N PHE A 448 10.77 17.09 -36.73
CA PHE A 448 10.17 16.18 -35.76
C PHE A 448 10.14 14.74 -36.29
N LYS A 449 9.91 14.55 -37.60
CA LYS A 449 9.93 13.21 -38.20
C LYS A 449 11.30 12.56 -38.06
N ASN A 450 12.35 13.27 -38.46
CA ASN A 450 13.72 12.76 -38.37
C ASN A 450 14.09 12.43 -36.91
N TYR A 451 13.66 13.29 -35.97
CA TYR A 451 13.87 13.07 -34.55
C TYR A 451 13.12 11.85 -34.02
N PHE A 452 11.86 11.68 -34.40
CA PHE A 452 11.04 10.52 -34.05
C PHE A 452 11.64 9.22 -34.60
N GLU A 453 12.06 9.19 -35.87
CA GLU A 453 12.73 8.05 -36.48
C GLU A 453 14.04 7.71 -35.76
N THR A 454 14.80 8.73 -35.34
CA THR A 454 16.01 8.53 -34.53
C THR A 454 15.71 7.85 -33.19
N ILE A 455 14.62 8.26 -32.50
CA ILE A 455 14.19 7.63 -31.25
C ILE A 455 13.81 6.16 -31.48
N LEU A 456 12.99 5.87 -32.50
CA LEU A 456 12.57 4.50 -32.79
C LEU A 456 13.76 3.60 -33.16
N ASN A 457 14.66 4.07 -34.02
CA ASN A 457 15.86 3.34 -34.37
C ASN A 457 16.71 3.06 -33.12
N LYS A 458 16.79 4.01 -32.18
CA LYS A 458 17.52 3.82 -30.93
C LYS A 458 16.90 2.75 -30.03
N ILE A 459 15.56 2.71 -29.94
CA ILE A 459 14.83 1.66 -29.23
C ILE A 459 15.16 0.29 -29.83
N ASP A 460 15.04 0.14 -31.16
CA ASP A 460 15.27 -1.13 -31.85
C ASP A 460 16.74 -1.59 -31.75
N ILE A 461 17.69 -0.67 -31.87
CA ILE A 461 19.12 -0.95 -31.65
C ILE A 461 19.37 -1.44 -30.22
N SER A 462 18.72 -0.82 -29.22
CA SER A 462 18.88 -1.19 -27.82
C SER A 462 18.27 -2.56 -27.52
N ASN A 463 17.09 -2.86 -28.07
CA ASN A 463 16.47 -4.18 -27.99
C ASN A 463 17.34 -5.25 -28.66
N SER A 464 17.89 -4.96 -29.84
CA SER A 464 18.81 -5.87 -30.53
C SER A 464 20.07 -6.13 -29.71
N TRP A 465 20.64 -5.10 -29.09
CA TRP A 465 21.77 -5.25 -28.20
C TRP A 465 21.43 -6.15 -27.01
N GLU A 466 20.28 -5.97 -26.36
CA GLU A 466 19.86 -6.78 -25.23
C GLU A 466 19.72 -8.26 -25.61
N ILE A 467 19.02 -8.57 -26.70
CA ILE A 467 18.84 -9.96 -27.16
C ILE A 467 20.19 -10.65 -27.38
N ASN A 468 21.16 -9.92 -27.93
CA ASN A 468 22.47 -10.47 -28.28
C ASN A 468 23.46 -10.55 -27.10
N ASN A 469 23.29 -9.72 -26.06
CA ASN A 469 24.30 -9.56 -25.00
C ASN A 469 23.79 -9.86 -23.59
N CYS A 470 22.47 -9.85 -23.37
CA CYS A 470 21.84 -9.98 -22.05
C CYS A 470 21.03 -11.27 -21.89
N ARG A 471 21.21 -12.26 -22.78
CA ARG A 471 20.55 -13.57 -22.69
C ARG A 471 21.57 -14.67 -22.44
N ILE A 472 21.30 -15.52 -21.45
CA ILE A 472 22.14 -16.67 -21.08
C ILE A 472 21.37 -17.98 -21.16
N ILE A 473 22.09 -19.05 -21.48
CA ILE A 473 21.50 -20.39 -21.59
C ILE A 473 21.50 -21.05 -20.21
N ILE A 474 20.31 -21.41 -19.75
CA ILE A 474 20.12 -22.21 -18.53
C ILE A 474 19.87 -23.66 -18.93
N LYS A 475 20.73 -24.58 -18.46
CA LYS A 475 20.56 -26.03 -18.68
C LYS A 475 20.38 -26.72 -17.34
N ASP A 476 19.28 -27.45 -17.16
CA ASP A 476 18.97 -28.16 -15.91
C ASP A 476 19.03 -27.27 -14.66
N ASN A 477 18.55 -26.02 -14.76
CA ASN A 477 18.66 -24.97 -13.74
C ASN A 477 20.08 -24.52 -13.41
N LYS A 478 21.05 -24.79 -14.30
CA LYS A 478 22.44 -24.41 -14.10
C LYS A 478 22.88 -23.34 -15.09
N ILE A 479 23.60 -22.36 -14.55
CA ILE A 479 24.27 -21.30 -15.29
C ILE A 479 25.77 -21.56 -15.22
N ASN A 480 26.45 -21.44 -16.36
CA ASN A 480 27.91 -21.43 -16.41
C ASN A 480 28.39 -20.01 -16.72
N THR A 481 28.82 -19.28 -15.69
CA THR A 481 29.22 -17.87 -15.81
C THR A 481 30.52 -17.69 -16.58
N SER A 482 31.33 -18.74 -16.74
CA SER A 482 32.53 -18.71 -17.57
C SER A 482 32.23 -18.92 -19.08
N ALA A 483 30.99 -19.24 -19.44
CA ALA A 483 30.61 -19.60 -20.81
C ALA A 483 29.97 -18.47 -21.62
N PHE A 484 29.77 -17.29 -21.01
CA PHE A 484 29.19 -16.13 -21.69
C PHE A 484 29.98 -14.86 -21.40
N VAL A 485 29.78 -13.86 -22.27
CA VAL A 485 30.37 -12.53 -22.11
C VAL A 485 29.42 -11.68 -21.27
N TRP A 486 29.96 -11.00 -20.26
CA TRP A 486 29.17 -10.12 -19.41
C TRP A 486 28.68 -8.88 -20.19
N PRO A 487 27.38 -8.53 -20.15
CA PRO A 487 26.90 -7.33 -20.79
C PRO A 487 27.53 -6.09 -20.16
N ASN A 488 27.92 -5.12 -20.98
CA ASN A 488 28.38 -3.82 -20.53
C ASN A 488 27.24 -2.81 -20.60
N PHE A 489 26.76 -2.35 -19.44
CA PHE A 489 25.68 -1.37 -19.35
C PHE A 489 26.17 0.09 -19.43
N ASP A 490 27.47 0.32 -19.66
CA ASP A 490 28.09 1.65 -19.71
C ASP A 490 27.66 2.55 -18.55
N ASP A 491 27.16 3.75 -18.83
CA ASP A 491 26.60 4.74 -17.90
C ASP A 491 25.08 4.54 -17.65
N LEU A 492 24.61 3.30 -17.81
CA LEU A 492 23.22 2.83 -17.66
C LEU A 492 22.25 3.40 -18.69
N THR A 493 22.75 4.11 -19.71
CA THR A 493 21.87 4.79 -20.67
C THR A 493 21.14 3.85 -21.60
N ALA A 494 21.70 2.66 -21.85
CA ALA A 494 21.03 1.57 -22.55
C ALA A 494 19.69 1.18 -21.90
N LEU A 495 19.57 1.33 -20.57
CA LEU A 495 18.30 1.07 -19.86
C LEU A 495 17.21 2.07 -20.24
N ALA A 496 17.58 3.33 -20.52
CA ALA A 496 16.60 4.33 -20.95
C ALA A 496 16.19 4.17 -22.41
N ASP A 497 17.16 3.82 -23.25
CA ASP A 497 17.01 3.87 -24.70
C ASP A 497 15.91 2.96 -25.24
N LYS A 498 15.65 1.82 -24.59
CA LYS A 498 14.54 0.90 -24.91
C LYS A 498 13.16 1.52 -24.73
N SER A 499 13.01 2.45 -23.80
CA SER A 499 11.70 3.01 -23.44
C SER A 499 11.60 4.51 -23.72
N MET A 500 12.49 5.06 -24.54
CA MET A 500 12.51 6.49 -24.89
C MET A 500 11.24 6.97 -25.62
N GLY A 501 10.39 6.04 -26.09
CA GLY A 501 9.08 6.34 -26.65
C GLY A 501 8.19 7.20 -25.73
N HIS A 502 8.38 7.12 -24.40
CA HIS A 502 7.65 7.94 -23.43
C HIS A 502 7.87 9.46 -23.61
N ALA A 503 8.99 9.89 -24.18
CA ALA A 503 9.32 11.31 -24.35
C ALA A 503 8.64 11.93 -25.58
N ILE A 504 8.13 11.13 -26.51
CA ILE A 504 7.70 11.58 -27.84
C ILE A 504 6.56 12.60 -27.77
N GLY A 505 5.53 12.32 -26.97
CA GLY A 505 4.38 13.21 -26.79
C GLY A 505 4.79 14.62 -26.31
N PRO A 506 5.44 14.74 -25.13
CA PRO A 506 5.95 16.02 -24.63
C PRO A 506 6.88 16.76 -25.60
N ILE A 507 7.75 16.05 -26.32
CA ILE A 507 8.64 16.67 -27.31
C ILE A 507 7.85 17.21 -28.50
N ALA A 508 6.86 16.47 -28.99
CA ALA A 508 5.98 16.92 -30.06
C ALA A 508 5.24 18.21 -29.66
N ILE A 509 4.78 18.30 -28.41
CA ILE A 509 4.17 19.53 -27.86
C ILE A 509 5.14 20.71 -27.92
N LEU A 510 6.40 20.54 -27.49
CA LEU A 510 7.38 21.62 -27.60
C LEU A 510 7.60 22.04 -29.07
N MET A 511 7.62 21.10 -30.00
CA MET A 511 7.80 21.43 -31.42
C MET A 511 6.59 22.16 -32.02
N LEU A 512 5.37 21.81 -31.59
CA LEU A 512 4.16 22.58 -31.93
C LEU A 512 4.18 24.01 -31.40
N LEU A 513 4.89 24.26 -30.31
CA LEU A 513 5.09 25.58 -29.72
C LEU A 513 6.28 26.34 -30.35
N GLY A 514 6.90 25.80 -31.40
CA GLY A 514 7.97 26.45 -32.15
C GLY A 514 9.39 26.14 -31.68
N TYR A 515 9.57 25.20 -30.75
CA TYR A 515 10.90 24.74 -30.34
C TYR A 515 11.46 23.73 -31.34
N CYS A 516 12.79 23.69 -31.50
CA CYS A 516 13.47 22.70 -32.34
C CYS A 516 14.26 21.68 -31.50
N THR A 517 14.75 20.61 -32.14
CA THR A 517 15.52 19.53 -31.48
C THR A 517 16.78 20.04 -30.78
N GLU A 518 17.34 21.15 -31.28
CA GLU A 518 18.55 21.77 -30.73
C GLU A 518 18.29 22.74 -29.57
N SER A 519 17.01 23.09 -29.32
CA SER A 519 16.61 23.98 -28.23
C SER A 519 17.00 23.40 -26.86
N LYS A 520 17.24 24.30 -25.90
CA LYS A 520 17.61 23.90 -24.54
C LYS A 520 16.48 23.11 -23.88
N GLU A 521 15.23 23.51 -24.14
CA GLU A 521 14.01 22.91 -23.60
C GLU A 521 13.88 21.46 -24.05
N VAL A 522 14.02 21.18 -25.35
CA VAL A 522 13.94 19.81 -25.88
C VAL A 522 15.09 18.94 -25.37
N LYS A 523 16.33 19.46 -25.35
CA LYS A 523 17.50 18.73 -24.84
C LYS A 523 17.37 18.39 -23.36
N ASN A 524 16.97 19.35 -22.53
CA ASN A 524 16.79 19.13 -21.10
C ASN A 524 15.60 18.19 -20.83
N LEU A 525 14.51 18.28 -21.59
CA LEU A 525 13.38 17.36 -21.46
C LEU A 525 13.78 15.92 -21.84
N MET A 526 14.57 15.75 -22.89
CA MET A 526 15.13 14.46 -23.29
C MET A 526 16.02 13.87 -22.19
N LEU A 527 16.91 14.69 -21.60
CA LEU A 527 17.79 14.26 -20.50
C LEU A 527 17.00 13.96 -19.21
N PHE A 528 15.92 14.69 -18.94
CA PHE A 528 14.99 14.37 -17.87
C PHE A 528 14.41 12.96 -18.06
N PHE A 529 13.81 12.67 -19.23
CA PHE A 529 13.22 11.36 -19.51
C PHE A 529 14.26 10.25 -19.46
N LYS A 530 15.44 10.49 -20.03
CA LYS A 530 16.56 9.54 -19.99
C LYS A 530 16.87 9.10 -18.56
N HIS A 531 17.12 10.05 -17.67
CA HIS A 531 17.45 9.73 -16.27
C HIS A 531 16.26 9.19 -15.49
N TYR A 532 15.05 9.67 -15.74
CA TYR A 532 13.83 9.14 -15.12
C TYR A 532 13.60 7.67 -15.49
N ILE A 533 13.74 7.31 -16.77
CA ILE A 533 13.54 5.94 -17.25
C ILE A 533 14.62 5.02 -16.68
N VAL A 534 15.90 5.43 -16.63
CA VAL A 534 16.93 4.61 -15.95
C VAL A 534 16.54 4.34 -14.50
N ALA A 535 16.13 5.37 -13.75
CA ALA A 535 15.77 5.21 -12.35
C ALA A 535 14.57 4.28 -12.16
N ARG A 536 13.58 4.36 -13.06
CA ARG A 536 12.42 3.46 -13.07
C ARG A 536 12.82 2.03 -13.41
N GLN A 537 13.60 1.81 -14.47
CA GLN A 537 14.00 0.47 -14.90
C GLN A 537 14.84 -0.23 -13.82
N LEU A 538 15.75 0.47 -13.15
CA LEU A 538 16.50 -0.08 -12.02
C LEU A 538 15.60 -0.55 -10.88
N ASN A 539 14.50 0.17 -10.63
CA ASN A 539 13.54 -0.22 -9.62
C ASN A 539 12.74 -1.44 -10.08
N ASP A 540 12.27 -1.47 -11.33
CA ASP A 540 11.52 -2.59 -11.91
C ASP A 540 12.41 -3.86 -11.93
N ASP A 541 13.64 -3.79 -12.46
CA ASP A 541 14.62 -4.89 -12.47
C ASP A 541 14.95 -5.40 -11.05
N ALA A 542 14.88 -4.53 -10.02
CA ALA A 542 15.11 -4.94 -8.64
C ALA A 542 13.95 -5.75 -8.06
N HIS A 543 12.72 -5.53 -8.53
CA HIS A 543 11.56 -6.32 -8.12
C HIS A 543 11.55 -7.67 -8.85
N ASP A 544 11.94 -7.70 -10.12
CA ASP A 544 11.79 -8.88 -10.99
C ASP A 544 13.06 -9.74 -11.13
N TRP A 545 14.18 -9.36 -10.50
CA TRP A 545 15.50 -9.97 -10.68
C TRP A 545 15.52 -11.51 -10.60
N GLU A 546 14.72 -12.13 -9.72
CA GLU A 546 14.65 -13.59 -9.64
C GLU A 546 14.01 -14.22 -10.87
N SER A 547 12.92 -13.61 -11.35
CA SER A 547 12.20 -14.06 -12.54
C SER A 547 13.08 -13.90 -13.77
N ASP A 548 13.68 -12.71 -13.92
CA ASP A 548 14.63 -12.38 -14.98
C ASP A 548 15.75 -13.41 -15.03
N LEU A 549 16.38 -13.69 -13.88
CA LEU A 549 17.49 -14.64 -13.81
C LEU A 549 17.04 -16.06 -14.16
N LYS A 550 15.85 -16.50 -13.72
CA LYS A 550 15.29 -17.82 -14.05
C LYS A 550 14.95 -17.96 -15.53
N ASN A 551 14.59 -16.85 -16.18
CA ASN A 551 14.32 -16.76 -17.62
C ASN A 551 15.60 -16.55 -18.45
N GLY A 552 16.77 -16.58 -17.82
CA GLY A 552 18.05 -16.44 -18.51
C GLY A 552 18.35 -15.00 -18.93
N GLN A 553 17.77 -14.02 -18.23
CA GLN A 553 17.95 -12.61 -18.50
C GLN A 553 19.01 -12.00 -17.58
N LEU A 554 20.01 -11.35 -18.18
CA LEU A 554 21.04 -10.57 -17.50
C LEU A 554 20.66 -9.09 -17.52
N THR A 555 19.90 -8.64 -16.52
CA THR A 555 19.70 -7.22 -16.24
C THR A 555 20.90 -6.65 -15.49
N PHE A 556 20.90 -5.33 -15.25
CA PHE A 556 21.92 -4.72 -14.39
C PHE A 556 21.93 -5.39 -13.00
N VAL A 557 20.75 -5.71 -12.47
CA VAL A 557 20.57 -6.31 -11.14
C VAL A 557 21.06 -7.76 -11.11
N THR A 558 20.60 -8.60 -12.05
CA THR A 558 20.98 -10.03 -12.05
C THR A 558 22.46 -10.21 -12.34
N LYS A 559 23.05 -9.37 -13.22
CA LYS A 559 24.50 -9.28 -13.41
C LYS A 559 25.23 -9.02 -12.09
N ASN A 560 24.80 -8.01 -11.33
CA ASN A 560 25.45 -7.65 -10.07
C ASN A 560 25.37 -8.79 -9.04
N VAL A 561 24.21 -9.46 -8.93
CA VAL A 561 24.02 -10.61 -8.04
C VAL A 561 24.95 -11.76 -8.42
N LEU A 562 24.99 -12.16 -9.70
CA LEU A 562 25.84 -13.27 -10.15
C LEU A 562 27.33 -12.94 -10.01
N ASN A 563 27.74 -11.72 -10.33
CA ASN A 563 29.14 -11.29 -10.22
C ASN A 563 29.64 -11.38 -8.77
N LYS A 564 28.80 -11.00 -7.79
CA LYS A 564 29.11 -11.09 -6.36
C LYS A 564 29.09 -12.52 -5.81
N PHE A 565 28.36 -13.44 -6.44
CA PHE A 565 28.35 -14.84 -6.03
C PHE A 565 29.67 -15.57 -6.37
N THR A 566 30.45 -15.07 -7.34
CA THR A 566 31.81 -15.53 -7.73
C THR A 566 31.94 -17.00 -8.18
N LYS A 567 30.86 -17.79 -8.12
CA LYS A 567 30.85 -19.20 -8.51
C LYS A 567 30.71 -19.35 -10.02
N GLU A 568 31.61 -20.12 -10.64
CA GLU A 568 31.57 -20.39 -12.09
C GLU A 568 30.31 -21.16 -12.53
N LYS A 569 29.86 -22.11 -11.69
CA LYS A 569 28.68 -22.94 -11.95
C LYS A 569 27.63 -22.70 -10.89
N VAL A 570 26.59 -21.97 -11.26
CA VAL A 570 25.46 -21.62 -10.37
C VAL A 570 24.32 -22.60 -10.62
N ASP A 571 23.82 -23.25 -9.59
CA ASP A 571 22.64 -24.10 -9.63
C ASP A 571 21.47 -23.33 -9.00
N LEU A 572 20.55 -22.83 -9.82
CA LEU A 572 19.43 -21.98 -9.38
C LEU A 572 18.46 -22.68 -8.42
N LYS A 573 18.52 -24.01 -8.24
CA LYS A 573 17.74 -24.68 -7.20
C LYS A 573 18.47 -24.70 -5.86
N LYS A 574 19.79 -24.93 -5.89
CA LYS A 574 20.60 -25.08 -4.67
C LYS A 574 21.17 -23.76 -4.14
N ASP A 575 21.49 -22.86 -5.05
CA ASP A 575 22.18 -21.61 -4.75
C ASP A 575 21.23 -20.43 -4.58
N LEU A 576 19.93 -20.56 -4.88
CA LEU A 576 18.96 -19.44 -4.84
C LEU A 576 18.96 -18.69 -3.52
N LEU A 577 18.98 -19.41 -2.39
CA LEU A 577 19.00 -18.79 -1.07
C LEU A 577 20.25 -17.91 -0.87
N ASN A 578 21.40 -18.32 -1.42
CA ASN A 578 22.63 -17.53 -1.33
C ASN A 578 22.60 -16.33 -2.29
N LEU A 579 22.01 -16.49 -3.48
CA LEU A 579 21.78 -15.37 -4.41
C LEU A 579 20.84 -14.34 -3.80
N GLN A 580 19.75 -14.77 -3.16
CA GLN A 580 18.83 -13.91 -2.41
C GLN A 580 19.55 -13.15 -1.29
N LYS A 581 20.43 -13.83 -0.53
CA LYS A 581 21.26 -13.15 0.47
C LYS A 581 22.14 -12.08 -0.16
N ILE A 582 22.84 -12.38 -1.25
CA ILE A 582 23.67 -11.39 -1.95
C ILE A 582 22.82 -10.21 -2.44
N PHE A 583 21.66 -10.49 -3.02
CA PHE A 583 20.74 -9.45 -3.46
C PHE A 583 20.34 -8.52 -2.31
N TRP A 584 19.78 -9.07 -1.23
CA TRP A 584 19.28 -8.29 -0.10
C TRP A 584 20.39 -7.61 0.71
N TYR A 585 21.55 -8.24 0.87
CA TYR A 585 22.62 -7.68 1.70
C TYR A 585 23.51 -6.70 0.92
N GLU A 586 23.68 -6.89 -0.37
CA GLU A 586 24.67 -6.15 -1.15
C GLU A 586 24.07 -5.46 -2.38
N SER A 587 23.46 -6.21 -3.31
CA SER A 587 23.07 -5.66 -4.63
C SER A 587 21.97 -4.61 -4.53
N ILE A 588 20.94 -4.80 -3.70
CA ILE A 588 19.82 -3.86 -3.57
C ILE A 588 20.29 -2.47 -3.12
N VAL A 589 21.35 -2.40 -2.31
CA VAL A 589 21.91 -1.12 -1.84
C VAL A 589 22.50 -0.32 -2.99
N GLU A 590 23.25 -0.97 -3.88
CA GLU A 590 23.83 -0.33 -5.06
C GLU A 590 22.73 0.10 -6.04
N VAL A 591 21.78 -0.79 -6.32
CA VAL A 591 20.69 -0.53 -7.27
C VAL A 591 19.82 0.64 -6.81
N CYS A 592 19.41 0.67 -5.53
CA CYS A 592 18.63 1.78 -4.98
C CYS A 592 19.42 3.09 -5.00
N LYS A 593 20.74 3.07 -4.75
CA LYS A 593 21.59 4.28 -4.84
C LYS A 593 21.63 4.81 -6.27
N GLU A 594 21.84 3.96 -7.26
CA GLU A 594 21.84 4.37 -8.67
C GLU A 594 20.49 4.93 -9.10
N ALA A 595 19.38 4.29 -8.70
CA ALA A 595 18.04 4.79 -8.98
C ALA A 595 17.81 6.19 -8.37
N ILE A 596 18.25 6.43 -7.14
CA ILE A 596 18.16 7.74 -6.48
C ILE A 596 19.04 8.79 -7.20
N ILE A 597 20.27 8.44 -7.59
CA ILE A 597 21.19 9.32 -8.33
C ILE A 597 20.56 9.74 -9.65
N HIS A 598 20.01 8.80 -10.42
CA HIS A 598 19.35 9.09 -11.69
C HIS A 598 18.08 9.92 -11.48
N ALA A 599 17.27 9.63 -10.45
CA ALA A 599 16.13 10.47 -10.10
C ALA A 599 16.55 11.90 -9.73
N GLN A 600 17.72 12.10 -9.10
CA GLN A 600 18.26 13.42 -8.82
C GLN A 600 18.74 14.13 -10.10
N LYS A 601 19.49 13.46 -10.97
CA LYS A 601 19.89 14.02 -12.28
C LYS A 601 18.67 14.45 -13.10
N ALA A 602 17.61 13.64 -13.12
CA ALA A 602 16.36 14.00 -13.78
C ALA A 602 15.76 15.30 -13.20
N GLN A 603 15.75 15.46 -11.88
CA GLN A 603 15.30 16.70 -11.22
C GLN A 603 16.11 17.92 -11.65
N GLU A 604 17.44 17.77 -11.73
CA GLU A 604 18.35 18.85 -12.15
C GLU A 604 18.09 19.29 -13.58
N TYR A 605 17.77 18.37 -14.49
CA TYR A 605 17.37 18.70 -15.86
C TYR A 605 15.98 19.31 -15.93
N LEU A 606 15.02 18.80 -15.16
CA LEU A 606 13.67 19.36 -15.08
C LEU A 606 13.69 20.82 -14.62
N ALA A 607 14.53 21.15 -13.63
CA ALA A 607 14.70 22.50 -13.13
C ALA A 607 15.24 23.49 -14.20
N LYS A 608 15.89 23.00 -15.26
CA LYS A 608 16.44 23.80 -16.37
C LYS A 608 15.44 24.02 -17.51
N ILE A 609 14.20 23.53 -17.40
CA ILE A 609 13.17 23.67 -18.44
C ILE A 609 12.25 24.85 -18.07
N GLU A 610 12.59 26.05 -18.54
CA GLU A 610 11.95 27.32 -18.13
C GLU A 610 10.48 27.47 -18.58
N ILE A 611 10.10 26.77 -19.64
CA ILE A 611 8.73 26.80 -20.17
C ILE A 611 7.74 26.07 -19.25
N ILE A 612 8.19 25.09 -18.46
CA ILE A 612 7.33 24.37 -17.52
C ILE A 612 7.04 25.26 -16.30
N LYS A 613 5.77 25.61 -16.11
CA LYS A 613 5.29 26.46 -15.01
C LYS A 613 4.87 25.66 -13.79
N ASP A 614 4.34 24.45 -14.00
CA ASP A 614 4.04 23.50 -12.94
C ASP A 614 4.80 22.19 -13.15
N GLN A 615 5.71 21.88 -12.22
CA GLN A 615 6.52 20.66 -12.24
C GLN A 615 5.90 19.52 -11.42
N SER A 616 4.71 19.71 -10.84
CA SER A 616 4.07 18.79 -9.88
C SER A 616 4.01 17.34 -10.37
N LEU A 617 3.56 17.11 -11.61
CA LEU A 617 3.43 15.78 -12.20
C LEU A 617 4.77 15.05 -12.33
N PHE A 618 5.78 15.70 -12.90
CA PHE A 618 7.10 15.07 -13.06
C PHE A 618 7.81 14.92 -11.71
N ASN A 619 7.62 15.85 -10.77
CA ASN A 619 8.08 15.68 -9.40
C ASN A 619 7.41 14.48 -8.72
N GLN A 620 6.13 14.20 -9.00
CA GLN A 620 5.44 13.01 -8.50
C GLN A 620 6.05 11.73 -9.08
N PHE A 621 6.40 11.69 -10.37
CA PHE A 621 7.09 10.55 -10.97
C PHE A 621 8.42 10.28 -10.28
N LEU A 622 9.25 11.31 -10.09
CA LEU A 622 10.53 11.20 -9.39
C LEU A 622 10.37 10.81 -7.92
N ALA A 623 9.36 11.36 -7.24
CA ALA A 623 9.06 11.02 -5.86
C ALA A 623 8.63 9.56 -5.71
N SER A 624 7.87 9.02 -6.65
CA SER A 624 7.47 7.60 -6.67
C SER A 624 8.69 6.67 -6.68
N VAL A 625 9.63 6.90 -7.61
CA VAL A 625 10.86 6.10 -7.73
C VAL A 625 11.73 6.23 -6.47
N ARG A 626 11.99 7.45 -6.00
CA ARG A 626 12.79 7.67 -4.78
C ARG A 626 12.15 7.01 -3.55
N LYS A 627 10.82 7.09 -3.42
CA LYS A 627 10.08 6.48 -2.31
C LYS A 627 10.19 4.97 -2.36
N ALA A 628 10.08 4.35 -3.53
CA ALA A 628 10.25 2.91 -3.69
C ALA A 628 11.67 2.46 -3.30
N SER A 629 12.70 3.14 -3.81
CA SER A 629 14.09 2.83 -3.45
C SER A 629 14.39 3.04 -1.96
N GLN A 630 13.87 4.11 -1.36
CA GLN A 630 14.04 4.34 0.08
C GLN A 630 13.29 3.30 0.92
N LYS A 631 12.08 2.91 0.52
CA LYS A 631 11.29 1.86 1.19
C LYS A 631 12.07 0.54 1.20
N ALA A 632 12.63 0.12 0.07
CA ALA A 632 13.43 -1.10 -0.02
C ALA A 632 14.68 -1.06 0.90
N LEU A 633 15.36 0.08 0.99
CA LEU A 633 16.49 0.27 1.90
C LEU A 633 16.08 0.22 3.39
N ASP A 634 14.94 0.83 3.72
CA ASP A 634 14.40 0.84 5.08
C ASP A 634 13.93 -0.57 5.50
N GLU A 635 13.21 -1.29 4.63
CA GLU A 635 12.78 -2.68 4.84
C GLU A 635 13.98 -3.63 5.01
N ARG A 636 15.01 -3.47 4.19
CA ARG A 636 16.28 -4.19 4.35
C ARG A 636 16.88 -3.92 5.73
N LYS A 637 16.96 -2.64 6.14
CA LYS A 637 17.52 -2.27 7.45
C LYS A 637 16.74 -2.93 8.58
N GLN A 638 15.41 -2.86 8.55
CA GLN A 638 14.55 -3.52 9.53
C GLN A 638 14.76 -5.03 9.56
N THR A 639 14.90 -5.67 8.40
CA THR A 639 15.18 -7.11 8.31
C THR A 639 16.51 -7.48 8.96
N LEU A 640 17.56 -6.68 8.75
CA LEU A 640 18.87 -6.92 9.38
C LEU A 640 18.80 -6.78 10.90
N GLU A 641 18.16 -5.72 11.39
CA GLU A 641 17.93 -5.50 12.83
C GLU A 641 17.16 -6.67 13.45
N PHE A 642 16.10 -7.13 12.77
CA PHE A 642 15.32 -8.31 13.16
C PHE A 642 16.20 -9.55 13.30
N LEU A 643 17.00 -9.88 12.27
CA LEU A 643 17.84 -11.08 12.26
C LEU A 643 18.93 -11.03 13.34
N GLU A 644 19.50 -9.86 13.61
CA GLU A 644 20.48 -9.68 14.68
C GLU A 644 19.87 -9.88 16.07
N THR A 645 18.72 -9.25 16.34
CA THR A 645 18.02 -9.40 17.62
C THR A 645 17.53 -10.82 17.82
N TYR A 646 16.88 -11.41 16.81
CA TYR A 646 16.34 -12.76 16.90
C TYR A 646 17.44 -13.79 17.22
N LYS A 647 18.61 -13.69 16.56
CA LYS A 647 19.77 -14.55 16.88
C LYS A 647 20.27 -14.36 18.32
N LYS A 648 20.34 -13.13 18.82
CA LYS A 648 20.75 -12.85 20.22
C LYS A 648 19.78 -13.49 21.21
N ILE A 649 18.48 -13.41 20.94
CA ILE A 649 17.43 -14.01 21.77
C ILE A 649 17.50 -15.56 21.71
N GLU A 650 17.74 -16.16 20.55
CA GLU A 650 17.92 -17.62 20.46
C GLU A 650 19.17 -18.08 21.20
N GLN A 651 20.27 -17.32 21.12
CA GLN A 651 21.51 -17.63 21.83
C GLN A 651 21.38 -17.53 23.35
N SER A 652 20.49 -16.68 23.88
CA SER A 652 20.25 -16.57 25.32
C SER A 652 19.31 -17.64 25.89
N LYS A 653 18.68 -18.45 25.04
CA LYS A 653 17.84 -19.60 25.43
C LYS A 653 18.65 -20.90 25.60
N ASN A 654 19.83 -20.99 25.00
CA ASN A 654 20.78 -22.09 25.16
C ASN A 654 21.76 -21.80 26.30
#